data_AF-A0A0B4EAM4-F1
#
_entry.id   AF-A0A0B4EAM4-F1
#
_cell.length_a   1.000
_cell.length_b   1.000
_cell.length_c   1.000
_cell.angle_alpha   90.00
_cell.angle_beta   90.00
_cell.angle_gamma   90.00
#
_symmetry.space_group_name_H-M   'P 1'
#
loop_
_entity.id
_entity.type
_entity.pdbx_description
1 polymer ?
#
loop_
_entity_poly.entity_id
_entity_poly.type
_entity_poly.pdbx_seq_one_letter_code
_entity_poly.pdbx_strand_id
1 'polypeptide(L)'
;MPSGYLVQLGDGSLDHGDTITSTYASFTTDQNLGAGNWSWTGSHGGTPYTNELEPGVYYLATDGNVYFVPDYGPPDTFSSASADNPPAYSDTDGAVEGTSGADTIDSSYTDADGDQIDNGNGGGASGNQDTVEAGAGDDTVDAGADNDMVFGGEGGDSLAGGSGDDTIYGDSSSEAGLTDSDQSITDANVTDTSSGFTVTAKTVAGNTSAANIDYYDGGYGVAGAISDSDSGVDAQIGYDKASGVSEELIVDFDQDTDDVSVTFKHLYSQSNGEEGHWAIYKDGVLVAQGDFTEDVAGSGTGTIDISGYGDFDQLVLSANLQTDGTDGSDYMVTDITFAVPPEVPADGDDSIDGGDGDDVIYGQGGDDTISGGSGADTLDGGAGDDSIIAGEGDSASGGAGDDYFTIVSDEAFVTGDITITGGDDGETTGDTLDFNGQLDKGTLVITDDTGGSKTGSATLLDGSTVYFSGIENIICFTAGTRIATSGGLRAIETLRPGDLVMTRDNGLQPVRWISQSTVPATGNLAPIRIKAGQFGAERDLLVSPQHRMLFSGSQASLLFGESEVLVSAVHMLNDRSIRREPGGTVTYVHVLFGQHEIIYAEGAASESFHPGVQAVSALEEPVREELFCIMPDLRWHSGEGGRTARLCASRCEAALLLPPSPLDQ
;
A
#
# COMPACT_ATOMS: atom_id res chain seq x y z
N MET A 1 9.24 45.21 -0.41
CA MET A 1 9.87 43.91 -0.17
C MET A 1 11.06 44.16 0.72
N PRO A 2 11.04 43.65 1.97
CA PRO A 2 12.24 43.62 2.79
C PRO A 2 13.35 42.81 2.10
N SER A 3 14.57 42.96 2.58
CA SER A 3 15.69 42.10 2.20
C SER A 3 16.39 41.66 3.46
N GLY A 4 16.70 40.38 3.54
CA GLY A 4 17.23 39.74 4.75
C GLY A 4 18.07 38.53 4.41
N TYR A 5 18.66 37.95 5.45
CA TYR A 5 19.44 36.72 5.38
C TYR A 5 18.55 35.53 5.66
N LEU A 6 18.67 34.47 4.85
CA LEU A 6 17.97 33.20 5.08
C LEU A 6 18.47 32.56 6.38
N VAL A 7 17.54 32.18 7.26
CA VAL A 7 17.76 31.43 8.49
C VAL A 7 17.53 29.95 8.18
N GLN A 8 18.47 29.10 8.58
CA GLN A 8 18.32 27.65 8.52
C GLN A 8 17.86 27.15 9.89
N LEU A 9 16.57 26.81 9.97
CA LEU A 9 15.91 26.32 11.18
C LEU A 9 16.52 24.97 11.60
N GLY A 10 16.63 24.04 10.64
CA GLY A 10 17.26 22.75 10.86
C GLY A 10 16.31 21.73 11.49
N ASP A 11 15.46 22.14 12.43
CA ASP A 11 14.40 21.38 13.11
C ASP A 11 13.05 22.09 13.04
N GLY A 12 12.74 22.73 11.89
CA GLY A 12 11.47 23.47 11.68
C GLY A 12 11.21 24.67 12.59
N SER A 13 12.02 24.85 13.63
CA SER A 13 11.83 25.82 14.69
C SER A 13 12.90 26.90 14.63
N LEU A 14 12.48 28.13 14.93
CA LEU A 14 13.36 29.27 15.04
C LEU A 14 13.91 29.37 16.47
N ASP A 15 15.13 28.89 16.64
CA ASP A 15 15.77 28.67 17.92
C ASP A 15 17.08 29.45 18.10
N HIS A 16 17.54 29.52 19.35
CA HIS A 16 18.85 30.10 19.63
C HIS A 16 19.95 29.14 19.14
N GLY A 17 20.65 29.53 18.07
CA GLY A 17 21.75 28.76 17.51
C GLY A 17 21.61 28.52 16.01
N ASP A 18 20.42 28.71 15.45
CA ASP A 18 20.12 28.50 14.04
C ASP A 18 21.07 29.25 13.14
N THR A 19 21.50 28.60 12.07
CA THR A 19 22.53 29.17 11.20
C THR A 19 21.90 30.23 10.30
N ILE A 20 22.49 31.43 10.27
CA ILE A 20 22.09 32.47 9.33
C ILE A 20 23.07 32.46 8.16
N THR A 21 22.55 32.15 6.96
CA THR A 21 23.37 31.97 5.76
C THR A 21 23.79 33.30 5.15
N SER A 22 24.84 33.29 4.33
CA SER A 22 25.30 34.48 3.59
C SER A 22 24.35 34.93 2.46
N THR A 23 23.26 34.20 2.22
CA THR A 23 22.29 34.49 1.18
C THR A 23 21.43 35.68 1.59
N TYR A 24 21.71 36.85 1.00
CA TYR A 24 20.96 38.08 1.22
C TYR A 24 20.00 38.34 0.05
N ALA A 25 18.71 38.11 0.27
CA ALA A 25 17.70 38.13 -0.79
C ALA A 25 16.55 39.08 -0.45
N SER A 26 15.86 39.55 -1.49
CA SER A 26 14.56 40.22 -1.34
C SER A 26 13.44 39.20 -1.35
N PHE A 27 12.50 39.30 -0.43
CA PHE A 27 11.39 38.36 -0.30
C PHE A 27 10.05 39.08 -0.13
N THR A 28 8.96 38.35 -0.37
CA THR A 28 7.60 38.80 -0.08
C THR A 28 7.23 38.29 1.32
N THR A 29 6.87 39.21 2.21
CA THR A 29 6.49 38.85 3.59
C THR A 29 5.14 38.15 3.60
N ASP A 30 5.10 36.98 4.21
CA ASP A 30 3.86 36.33 4.64
C ASP A 30 3.53 36.75 6.08
N GLN A 31 4.38 36.39 7.03
CA GLN A 31 4.23 36.74 8.45
C GLN A 31 5.44 37.52 9.00
N ASN A 32 5.17 38.45 9.91
CA ASN A 32 6.20 39.09 10.75
C ASN A 32 6.27 38.35 12.08
N LEU A 33 7.33 37.56 12.29
CA LEU A 33 7.51 36.69 13.46
C LEU A 33 7.87 37.49 14.71
N GLY A 34 8.57 38.61 14.53
CA GLY A 34 8.85 39.57 15.60
C GLY A 34 10.32 39.96 15.71
N ALA A 35 10.62 40.78 16.72
CA ALA A 35 11.97 41.27 16.96
C ALA A 35 12.82 40.23 17.70
N GLY A 36 14.07 40.09 17.30
CA GLY A 36 15.08 39.25 17.95
C GLY A 36 16.48 39.78 17.68
N ASN A 37 17.51 38.98 17.96
CA ASN A 37 18.88 39.33 17.61
C ASN A 37 19.52 38.21 16.79
N TRP A 38 20.66 38.53 16.18
CA TRP A 38 21.60 37.56 15.64
C TRP A 38 23.00 37.86 16.16
N SER A 39 23.84 36.82 16.24
CA SER A 39 25.26 36.96 16.54
C SER A 39 26.09 36.65 15.30
N TRP A 40 27.02 37.53 14.93
CA TRP A 40 27.85 37.33 13.74
C TRP A 40 29.33 37.70 13.96
N THR A 41 30.21 37.07 13.20
CA THR A 41 31.66 37.37 13.15
C THR A 41 32.04 37.67 11.71
N GLY A 42 32.63 38.84 11.44
CA GLY A 42 32.81 39.33 10.07
C GLY A 42 33.46 40.70 9.95
N SER A 43 33.11 41.45 8.91
CA SER A 43 33.55 42.82 8.69
C SER A 43 32.42 43.74 8.24
N HIS A 44 32.42 44.98 8.72
CA HIS A 44 31.54 46.04 8.23
C HIS A 44 32.30 47.37 8.12
N GLY A 45 32.19 48.07 6.99
CA GLY A 45 32.98 49.26 6.68
C GLY A 45 34.49 49.00 6.71
N GLY A 46 34.93 47.77 6.40
CA GLY A 46 36.32 47.33 6.50
C GLY A 46 36.87 47.16 7.93
N THR A 47 36.04 47.27 8.96
CA THR A 47 36.41 47.00 10.36
C THR A 47 35.99 45.58 10.74
N PRO A 48 36.87 44.76 11.36
CA PRO A 48 36.51 43.41 11.79
C PRO A 48 35.70 43.42 13.10
N TYR A 49 34.70 42.54 13.17
CA TYR A 49 33.82 42.30 14.32
C TYR A 49 33.86 40.81 14.71
N THR A 50 33.62 40.51 15.99
CA THR A 50 33.64 39.12 16.51
C THR A 50 32.51 38.94 17.50
N ASN A 51 31.62 37.98 17.24
CA ASN A 51 30.39 37.71 17.97
C ASN A 51 29.61 39.00 18.27
N GLU A 52 29.49 39.87 17.27
CA GLU A 52 28.70 41.08 17.38
C GLU A 52 27.24 40.68 17.48
N LEU A 53 26.56 41.18 18.51
CA LEU A 53 25.14 40.98 18.71
C LEU A 53 24.39 42.19 18.14
N GLU A 54 23.51 41.95 17.18
CA GLU A 54 22.75 43.00 16.51
C GLU A 54 21.24 42.69 16.54
N PRO A 55 20.39 43.68 16.83
CA PRO A 55 18.94 43.50 16.78
C PRO A 55 18.41 43.52 15.34
N GLY A 56 17.26 42.90 15.13
CA GLY A 56 16.53 42.94 13.87
C GLY A 56 15.15 42.30 13.99
N VAL A 57 14.56 41.96 12.86
CA VAL A 57 13.21 41.36 12.78
C VAL A 57 13.26 40.09 11.93
N TYR A 58 12.64 39.03 12.44
CA TYR A 58 12.45 37.77 11.74
C TYR A 58 11.11 37.78 10.98
N TYR A 59 11.10 37.23 9.78
CA TYR A 59 9.94 37.15 8.90
C TYR A 59 9.82 35.76 8.29
N LEU A 60 8.60 35.24 8.22
CA LEU A 60 8.25 34.16 7.29
C LEU A 60 7.91 34.79 5.95
N ALA A 61 8.50 34.26 4.88
CA ALA A 61 8.23 34.68 3.53
C ALA A 61 7.24 33.74 2.84
N THR A 62 6.61 34.19 1.76
CA THR A 62 5.62 33.39 1.00
C THR A 62 6.23 32.20 0.25
N ASP A 63 7.56 32.03 0.31
CA ASP A 63 8.31 30.90 -0.21
C ASP A 63 8.61 29.85 0.89
N GLY A 64 7.92 29.93 2.04
CA GLY A 64 8.08 29.04 3.19
C GLY A 64 9.33 29.31 4.04
N ASN A 65 10.21 30.22 3.63
CA ASN A 65 11.50 30.40 4.30
C ASN A 65 11.47 31.51 5.37
N VAL A 66 12.23 31.30 6.44
CA VAL A 66 12.45 32.33 7.48
C VAL A 66 13.65 33.20 7.14
N TYR A 67 13.45 34.52 7.17
CA TYR A 67 14.48 35.52 6.92
C TYR A 67 14.69 36.46 8.11
N PHE A 68 15.95 36.73 8.45
CA PHE A 68 16.34 37.76 9.42
C PHE A 68 16.72 39.06 8.71
N VAL A 69 16.12 40.18 9.12
CA VAL A 69 16.41 41.53 8.61
C VAL A 69 17.14 42.33 9.69
N PRO A 70 18.46 42.59 9.55
CA PRO A 70 19.24 43.34 10.54
C PRO A 70 18.88 44.83 10.57
N ASP A 71 18.79 45.44 11.76
CA ASP A 71 18.47 46.86 11.93
C ASP A 71 19.54 47.80 11.36
N TYR A 72 20.82 47.40 11.37
CA TYR A 72 21.94 48.22 10.89
C TYR A 72 22.32 47.94 9.44
N GLY A 73 21.58 47.04 8.78
CA GLY A 73 21.81 46.61 7.40
C GLY A 73 22.89 45.53 7.29
N PRO A 74 23.14 45.03 6.07
CA PRO A 74 24.02 43.88 5.88
C PRO A 74 25.49 44.19 6.19
N PRO A 75 26.22 43.33 6.92
CA PRO A 75 27.69 43.39 6.99
C PRO A 75 28.34 43.20 5.60
N ASP A 76 29.58 43.66 5.43
CA ASP A 76 30.32 43.49 4.16
C ASP A 76 30.56 42.00 3.88
N THR A 77 30.94 41.25 4.93
CA THR A 77 31.10 39.79 4.95
C THR A 77 30.92 39.28 6.37
N PHE A 78 30.56 38.02 6.54
CA PHE A 78 30.72 37.28 7.79
C PHE A 78 31.21 35.86 7.54
N SER A 79 31.97 35.33 8.49
CA SER A 79 32.46 33.95 8.50
C SER A 79 31.58 33.01 9.31
N SER A 80 30.71 33.55 10.16
CA SER A 80 29.70 32.82 10.91
C SER A 80 28.60 33.78 11.34
N ALA A 81 27.35 33.34 11.29
CA ALA A 81 26.21 34.04 11.84
C ALA A 81 25.18 33.04 12.35
N SER A 82 24.53 33.36 13.47
CA SER A 82 23.48 32.53 14.04
C SER A 82 22.40 33.37 14.73
N ALA A 83 21.19 32.82 14.85
CA ALA A 83 20.12 33.43 15.62
C ALA A 83 20.51 33.53 17.12
N ASP A 84 20.17 34.65 17.76
CA ASP A 84 20.40 34.87 19.20
C ASP A 84 19.18 35.51 19.87
N ASN A 85 18.48 34.71 20.68
CA ASN A 85 17.21 35.07 21.32
C ASN A 85 16.19 35.52 20.25
N PRO A 86 15.87 34.65 19.27
CA PRO A 86 14.81 34.92 18.31
C PRO A 86 13.42 34.90 18.96
N PRO A 87 12.38 35.41 18.29
CA PRO A 87 11.00 35.11 18.65
C PRO A 87 10.71 33.61 18.43
N ALA A 88 9.77 33.05 19.19
CA ALA A 88 9.32 31.68 18.96
C ALA A 88 8.57 31.59 17.62
N TYR A 89 9.00 30.66 16.79
CA TYR A 89 8.34 30.24 15.55
C TYR A 89 8.68 28.76 15.38
N SER A 90 7.70 27.96 15.00
CA SER A 90 7.86 26.61 14.49
C SER A 90 7.00 26.56 13.24
N ASP A 91 7.52 25.95 12.19
CA ASP A 91 6.73 25.61 11.02
C ASP A 91 5.95 24.34 11.36
N THR A 92 4.93 24.47 12.22
CA THR A 92 3.99 23.37 12.43
C THR A 92 3.10 23.36 11.20
N ASP A 93 3.45 22.56 10.20
CA ASP A 93 2.58 22.32 9.06
C ASP A 93 1.38 21.45 9.44
N GLY A 94 1.41 20.86 10.65
CA GLY A 94 0.32 20.15 11.29
C GLY A 94 0.27 18.67 10.90
N ALA A 95 1.20 18.21 10.06
CA ALA A 95 1.45 16.81 9.86
C ALA A 95 2.45 16.31 10.91
N VAL A 96 2.40 15.01 11.22
CA VAL A 96 3.32 14.34 12.14
C VAL A 96 4.15 13.39 11.31
N GLU A 97 5.40 13.77 11.03
CA GLU A 97 6.27 12.99 10.14
C GLU A 97 7.14 11.99 10.91
N GLY A 98 7.11 10.75 10.45
CA GLY A 98 8.08 9.73 10.80
C GLY A 98 9.40 9.90 10.04
N THR A 99 10.21 8.84 10.04
CA THR A 99 11.54 8.80 9.43
C THR A 99 11.58 7.78 8.30
N SER A 100 12.78 7.25 8.01
CA SER A 100 12.98 6.21 6.98
C SER A 100 13.29 4.85 7.60
N GLY A 101 12.98 4.66 8.87
CA GLY A 101 12.97 3.34 9.47
C GLY A 101 11.98 3.25 10.61
N ALA A 102 11.62 2.02 10.97
CA ALA A 102 10.61 1.69 11.97
C ALA A 102 10.47 2.66 13.16
N ASP A 103 9.41 3.45 13.12
CA ASP A 103 9.00 4.45 14.07
C ASP A 103 7.84 3.98 14.95
N THR A 104 7.64 4.68 16.06
CA THR A 104 6.47 4.50 16.92
C THR A 104 5.87 5.87 17.13
N ILE A 105 4.83 6.17 16.36
CA ILE A 105 4.16 7.45 16.29
C ILE A 105 2.89 7.33 17.13
N ASP A 106 2.97 7.85 18.35
CA ASP A 106 1.85 7.98 19.27
C ASP A 106 1.82 9.42 19.85
N SER A 107 0.89 9.72 20.75
CA SER A 107 0.84 11.03 21.47
C SER A 107 2.13 11.45 22.19
N SER A 108 3.15 10.59 22.29
CA SER A 108 4.47 10.92 22.85
C SER A 108 5.56 11.16 21.80
N TYR A 109 5.30 10.82 20.54
CA TYR A 109 6.17 11.14 19.41
C TYR A 109 6.14 12.64 19.11
N THR A 110 7.27 13.18 18.65
CA THR A 110 7.41 14.56 18.20
C THR A 110 8.34 14.55 17.01
N ASP A 111 7.87 15.02 15.85
CA ASP A 111 8.68 15.12 14.64
C ASP A 111 9.74 16.23 14.74
N ALA A 112 10.41 16.47 13.62
CA ALA A 112 11.46 17.47 13.50
C ALA A 112 10.93 18.88 13.75
N ASP A 113 9.71 19.19 13.32
CA ASP A 113 9.17 20.54 13.26
C ASP A 113 8.31 20.87 14.50
N GLY A 114 8.07 19.86 15.35
CA GLY A 114 7.52 19.97 16.70
C GLY A 114 6.08 19.52 16.82
N ASP A 115 5.52 18.90 15.79
CA ASP A 115 4.16 18.40 15.76
C ASP A 115 4.03 17.06 16.48
N GLN A 116 2.81 16.79 16.97
CA GLN A 116 2.50 15.60 17.78
C GLN A 116 1.02 15.31 17.70
N ILE A 117 0.69 14.02 17.77
CA ILE A 117 -0.69 13.54 17.91
C ILE A 117 -1.38 14.15 19.13
N ASP A 118 -2.63 14.58 18.95
CA ASP A 118 -3.55 15.07 19.98
C ASP A 118 -3.05 16.30 20.77
N ASN A 119 -2.09 17.06 20.23
CA ASN A 119 -1.51 18.21 20.94
C ASN A 119 -2.35 19.50 20.84
N GLY A 120 -3.43 19.47 20.05
CA GLY A 120 -4.34 20.59 19.81
C GLY A 120 -3.90 21.55 18.69
N ASN A 121 -2.87 21.19 17.91
CA ASN A 121 -2.37 21.94 16.77
C ASN A 121 -2.81 21.37 15.40
N GLY A 122 -3.41 20.19 15.37
CA GLY A 122 -4.03 19.63 14.17
C GLY A 122 -5.31 20.36 13.75
N GLY A 123 -6.04 19.72 12.84
CA GLY A 123 -7.31 20.18 12.29
C GLY A 123 -8.50 20.08 13.26
N GLY A 124 -9.69 20.32 12.73
CA GLY A 124 -10.93 20.17 13.48
C GLY A 124 -11.21 21.26 14.52
N ALA A 125 -12.26 21.04 15.31
CA ALA A 125 -12.72 22.03 16.31
C ALA A 125 -11.99 21.91 17.67
N SER A 126 -11.44 20.74 17.95
CA SER A 126 -10.59 20.37 19.07
C SER A 126 -9.12 20.72 18.82
N GLY A 127 -8.68 20.70 17.55
CA GLY A 127 -7.28 20.76 17.16
C GLY A 127 -6.59 19.39 17.13
N ASN A 128 -7.36 18.29 17.11
CA ASN A 128 -6.83 16.93 17.18
C ASN A 128 -7.13 16.12 15.92
N GLN A 129 -7.57 16.75 14.81
CA GLN A 129 -7.64 16.03 13.53
C GLN A 129 -6.25 16.06 12.91
N ASP A 130 -5.47 15.03 13.15
CA ASP A 130 -4.06 15.00 12.81
C ASP A 130 -3.86 14.38 11.42
N THR A 131 -2.75 14.74 10.78
CA THR A 131 -2.25 14.07 9.57
C THR A 131 -0.95 13.39 9.94
N VAL A 132 -0.81 12.11 9.64
CA VAL A 132 0.39 11.33 9.97
C VAL A 132 1.01 10.80 8.70
N GLU A 133 2.30 11.08 8.50
CA GLU A 133 3.12 10.56 7.40
C GLU A 133 4.24 9.71 8.00
N ALA A 134 4.02 8.40 8.17
CA ALA A 134 4.96 7.55 8.92
C ALA A 134 6.26 7.29 8.16
N GLY A 135 6.21 7.20 6.83
CA GLY A 135 7.37 7.33 5.96
C GLY A 135 7.83 5.99 5.41
N ALA A 136 9.00 5.50 5.82
CA ALA A 136 9.47 4.19 5.37
C ALA A 136 9.97 3.37 6.57
N GLY A 137 9.87 2.05 6.47
CA GLY A 137 10.14 1.11 7.56
C GLY A 137 8.85 0.50 8.11
N ASP A 138 8.99 -0.51 8.97
CA ASP A 138 7.84 -1.13 9.64
C ASP A 138 7.39 -0.23 10.81
N ASP A 139 6.41 0.62 10.58
CA ASP A 139 5.99 1.68 11.50
C ASP A 139 4.83 1.24 12.40
N THR A 140 4.62 1.98 13.49
CA THR A 140 3.49 1.77 14.40
C THR A 140 2.86 3.11 14.72
N VAL A 141 1.61 3.31 14.30
CA VAL A 141 0.86 4.57 14.44
C VAL A 141 -0.37 4.36 15.33
N ASP A 142 -0.60 5.29 16.26
CA ASP A 142 -1.83 5.46 17.04
C ASP A 142 -2.27 6.92 16.91
N ALA A 143 -3.26 7.18 16.04
CA ALA A 143 -3.67 8.52 15.62
C ALA A 143 -4.58 9.22 16.64
N GLY A 144 -5.22 8.47 17.54
CA GLY A 144 -5.80 9.02 18.75
C GLY A 144 -7.27 9.42 18.61
N ALA A 145 -7.56 10.73 18.60
CA ALA A 145 -8.93 11.22 18.77
C ALA A 145 -9.29 12.34 17.79
N ASP A 146 -10.55 12.31 17.36
CA ASP A 146 -11.09 13.04 16.22
C ASP A 146 -10.70 12.37 14.89
N ASN A 147 -11.09 13.00 13.78
CA ASN A 147 -11.03 12.41 12.45
C ASN A 147 -9.63 12.62 11.87
N ASP A 148 -8.84 11.56 11.86
CA ASP A 148 -7.44 11.58 11.49
C ASP A 148 -7.20 11.09 10.07
N MET A 149 -6.05 11.46 9.52
CA MET A 149 -5.56 10.96 8.23
C MET A 149 -4.18 10.33 8.42
N VAL A 150 -4.05 9.05 8.08
CA VAL A 150 -2.83 8.27 8.33
C VAL A 150 -2.30 7.67 7.03
N PHE A 151 -1.00 7.84 6.83
CA PHE A 151 -0.19 7.29 5.75
C PHE A 151 0.91 6.41 6.36
N GLY A 152 0.84 5.09 6.16
CA GLY A 152 1.86 4.15 6.66
C GLY A 152 3.17 4.28 5.87
N GLY A 153 3.09 4.24 4.55
CA GLY A 153 4.27 4.41 3.70
C GLY A 153 4.90 3.07 3.32
N GLU A 154 6.21 3.05 3.02
CA GLU A 154 6.85 1.77 2.65
C GLU A 154 7.10 0.89 3.88
N GLY A 155 6.58 -0.33 3.96
CA GLY A 155 6.92 -1.25 5.06
C GLY A 155 5.75 -2.14 5.45
N GLY A 156 5.93 -2.99 6.46
CA GLY A 156 4.79 -3.68 7.07
C GLY A 156 4.35 -2.93 8.34
N ASP A 157 3.27 -2.18 8.25
CA ASP A 157 2.88 -1.18 9.23
C ASP A 157 1.79 -1.66 10.19
N SER A 158 1.72 -1.03 11.36
CA SER A 158 0.67 -1.23 12.35
C SER A 158 -0.05 0.08 12.61
N LEU A 159 -1.20 0.28 11.99
CA LEU A 159 -1.93 1.55 11.96
C LEU A 159 -3.23 1.46 12.77
N ALA A 160 -3.44 2.41 13.69
CA ALA A 160 -4.67 2.55 14.45
C ALA A 160 -5.23 3.98 14.33
N GLY A 161 -6.48 4.12 13.86
CA GLY A 161 -7.19 5.40 13.73
C GLY A 161 -7.60 5.95 15.10
N GLY A 162 -8.33 5.13 15.87
CA GLY A 162 -8.66 5.45 17.25
C GLY A 162 -10.12 5.83 17.40
N SER A 163 -10.44 7.11 17.57
CA SER A 163 -11.84 7.54 17.67
C SER A 163 -12.13 8.75 16.80
N GLY A 164 -13.14 8.70 15.97
CA GLY A 164 -13.36 9.69 14.92
C GLY A 164 -13.67 8.96 13.62
N ASP A 165 -14.10 9.70 12.60
CA ASP A 165 -14.23 9.10 11.26
C ASP A 165 -12.88 9.29 10.55
N ASP A 166 -12.05 8.24 10.55
CA ASP A 166 -10.65 8.28 10.15
C ASP A 166 -10.45 7.87 8.68
N THR A 167 -9.33 8.28 8.09
CA THR A 167 -8.90 7.83 6.76
C THR A 167 -7.48 7.27 6.84
N ILE A 168 -7.32 5.98 6.54
CA ILE A 168 -6.05 5.27 6.70
C ILE A 168 -5.63 4.65 5.36
N TYR A 169 -4.39 4.89 5.00
CA TYR A 169 -3.70 4.33 3.85
C TYR A 169 -2.52 3.50 4.37
N GLY A 170 -2.50 2.21 4.06
CA GLY A 170 -1.41 1.28 4.38
C GLY A 170 -0.11 1.75 3.76
N ASP A 171 0.03 1.62 2.45
CA ASP A 171 1.33 1.89 1.84
C ASP A 171 1.59 3.36 1.43
N SER A 172 0.56 4.17 1.22
CA SER A 172 0.78 5.52 0.65
C SER A 172 1.55 6.41 1.62
N SER A 173 2.50 7.22 1.13
CA SER A 173 3.33 8.08 1.99
C SER A 173 2.76 9.48 2.27
N SER A 174 1.82 9.96 1.45
CA SER A 174 1.20 11.29 1.59
C SER A 174 -0.04 11.44 0.72
N GLU A 175 -0.86 12.49 0.96
CA GLU A 175 -1.98 12.84 0.08
C GLU A 175 -1.54 13.09 -1.38
N ALA A 176 -0.33 13.63 -1.58
CA ALA A 176 0.23 13.89 -2.90
C ALA A 176 0.53 12.58 -3.66
N GLY A 177 0.85 11.51 -2.94
CA GLY A 177 1.06 10.16 -3.48
C GLY A 177 -0.23 9.50 -4.00
N LEU A 178 -1.43 10.01 -3.67
CA LEU A 178 -2.71 9.40 -4.04
C LEU A 178 -3.26 9.84 -5.40
N THR A 179 -2.66 10.86 -6.03
CA THR A 179 -3.16 11.41 -7.29
C THR A 179 -2.04 11.62 -8.28
N ASP A 180 -2.39 11.46 -9.55
CA ASP A 180 -1.50 11.83 -10.64
C ASP A 180 -1.09 13.31 -10.50
N SER A 181 0.21 13.56 -10.39
CA SER A 181 0.76 14.89 -10.21
C SER A 181 1.56 15.33 -11.43
N ASP A 182 1.12 16.41 -12.07
CA ASP A 182 1.86 17.03 -13.16
C ASP A 182 3.15 17.67 -12.62
N GLN A 183 4.29 17.06 -12.94
CA GLN A 183 5.60 17.63 -12.67
C GLN A 183 6.13 18.37 -13.90
N SER A 184 7.01 19.35 -13.67
CA SER A 184 7.58 20.19 -14.73
C SER A 184 9.09 20.36 -14.52
N ILE A 185 9.87 20.08 -15.57
CA ILE A 185 11.32 20.29 -15.61
C ILE A 185 11.61 21.56 -16.41
N THR A 186 12.01 22.61 -15.71
CA THR A 186 12.35 23.93 -16.23
C THR A 186 13.81 24.27 -15.97
N ASP A 187 14.28 25.41 -16.47
CA ASP A 187 15.61 25.92 -16.15
C ASP A 187 15.83 26.20 -14.64
N ALA A 188 14.76 26.30 -13.85
CA ALA A 188 14.84 26.52 -12.41
C ALA A 188 15.16 25.26 -11.59
N ASN A 189 14.76 24.06 -12.08
CA ASN A 189 14.85 22.81 -11.33
C ASN A 189 15.49 21.63 -12.11
N VAL A 190 15.97 21.82 -13.35
CA VAL A 190 16.56 20.74 -14.16
C VAL A 190 17.75 20.00 -13.49
N THR A 191 18.40 20.59 -12.48
CA THR A 191 19.48 19.95 -11.71
C THR A 191 19.03 19.48 -10.31
N ASP A 192 17.75 19.60 -10.00
CA ASP A 192 17.18 19.05 -8.79
C ASP A 192 17.22 17.53 -8.88
N THR A 193 17.63 16.87 -7.79
CA THR A 193 17.67 15.41 -7.67
C THR A 193 16.72 14.90 -6.60
N SER A 194 15.89 15.79 -6.05
CA SER A 194 14.88 15.50 -5.02
C SER A 194 13.44 15.64 -5.56
N SER A 195 13.27 15.89 -6.86
CA SER A 195 11.96 16.16 -7.48
C SER A 195 11.42 15.00 -8.33
N GLY A 196 11.81 13.75 -8.07
CA GLY A 196 11.28 12.58 -8.77
C GLY A 196 11.87 12.36 -10.18
N PHE A 197 12.97 13.02 -10.51
CA PHE A 197 13.68 12.84 -11.78
C PHE A 197 15.17 13.16 -11.64
N THR A 198 15.96 12.65 -12.58
CA THR A 198 17.35 13.06 -12.79
C THR A 198 17.60 13.40 -14.25
N VAL A 199 18.13 14.60 -14.52
CA VAL A 199 18.54 15.00 -15.86
C VAL A 199 20.05 14.96 -16.02
N THR A 200 20.54 14.30 -17.06
CA THR A 200 21.95 14.32 -17.45
C THR A 200 22.15 14.72 -18.90
N ALA A 201 23.30 15.33 -19.17
CA ALA A 201 23.68 15.74 -20.51
C ALA A 201 24.87 14.90 -21.00
N LYS A 202 24.69 14.29 -22.17
CA LYS A 202 25.72 13.56 -22.90
C LYS A 202 26.30 14.44 -24.00
N THR A 203 27.54 14.83 -23.82
CA THR A 203 28.31 15.58 -24.82
C THR A 203 28.66 14.71 -26.04
N VAL A 204 29.04 15.33 -27.16
CA VAL A 204 29.58 14.62 -28.36
C VAL A 204 30.78 13.72 -28.02
N ALA A 205 31.53 14.06 -26.97
CA ALA A 205 32.65 13.26 -26.46
C ALA A 205 32.21 11.97 -25.73
N GLY A 206 30.90 11.79 -25.51
CA GLY A 206 30.30 10.65 -24.81
C GLY A 206 30.32 10.77 -23.29
N ASN A 207 30.66 11.94 -22.73
CA ASN A 207 30.59 12.15 -21.28
C ASN A 207 29.15 12.50 -20.88
N THR A 208 28.57 11.74 -19.97
CA THR A 208 27.25 11.95 -19.35
C THR A 208 27.39 12.54 -17.95
N SER A 209 26.81 13.72 -17.72
CA SER A 209 26.78 14.35 -16.38
C SER A 209 25.78 15.52 -16.33
N ALA A 210 25.13 15.75 -15.19
CA ALA A 210 24.31 16.93 -14.92
C ALA A 210 25.13 18.25 -14.99
N ALA A 211 26.43 18.20 -14.67
CA ALA A 211 27.32 19.37 -14.77
C ALA A 211 27.58 19.84 -16.21
N ASN A 212 27.15 19.03 -17.20
CA ASN A 212 27.20 19.40 -18.61
C ASN A 212 25.85 19.97 -19.09
N ILE A 213 24.99 20.47 -18.20
CA ILE A 213 23.78 21.22 -18.58
C ILE A 213 24.14 22.71 -18.57
N ASP A 214 23.70 23.45 -19.59
CA ASP A 214 23.88 24.90 -19.68
C ASP A 214 22.59 25.60 -20.13
N TYR A 215 22.53 26.92 -19.92
CA TYR A 215 21.30 27.69 -19.95
C TYR A 215 21.40 28.91 -20.86
N TYR A 216 20.38 29.14 -21.68
CA TYR A 216 20.28 30.32 -22.52
C TYR A 216 18.83 30.68 -22.83
N ASP A 217 18.51 31.98 -22.83
CA ASP A 217 17.20 32.54 -23.21
C ASP A 217 15.97 31.95 -22.47
N GLY A 218 16.14 31.46 -21.24
CA GLY A 218 15.07 30.80 -20.46
C GLY A 218 14.81 29.35 -20.89
N GLY A 219 15.87 28.58 -21.08
CA GLY A 219 15.84 27.18 -21.53
C GLY A 219 17.21 26.57 -21.35
N TYR A 220 17.26 25.26 -21.46
CA TYR A 220 18.44 24.47 -21.12
C TYR A 220 18.77 23.46 -22.23
N GLY A 221 20.03 23.06 -22.26
CA GLY A 221 20.59 22.13 -23.23
C GLY A 221 21.90 21.54 -22.73
N VAL A 222 22.74 21.07 -23.66
CA VAL A 222 24.03 20.47 -23.32
C VAL A 222 25.13 21.53 -23.39
N ALA A 223 25.94 21.59 -22.33
CA ALA A 223 27.15 22.39 -22.23
C ALA A 223 28.23 21.78 -23.13
N GLY A 224 28.37 22.33 -24.33
CA GLY A 224 29.16 21.71 -25.38
C GLY A 224 29.76 22.72 -26.34
N ALA A 225 31.02 22.49 -26.70
CA ALA A 225 31.65 23.22 -27.79
C ALA A 225 31.64 22.37 -29.07
N ILE A 226 30.75 22.79 -29.99
CA ILE A 226 30.85 22.81 -31.48
C ILE A 226 30.12 21.71 -32.27
N SER A 227 29.06 22.11 -33.01
CA SER A 227 29.05 22.30 -34.48
C SER A 227 27.63 22.72 -34.93
N ASP A 228 27.33 23.97 -35.26
CA ASP A 228 27.99 24.70 -36.34
C ASP A 228 28.20 26.21 -36.06
N SER A 229 28.50 26.98 -37.10
CA SER A 229 29.02 28.34 -37.04
C SER A 229 27.97 29.45 -37.15
N ASP A 230 26.67 29.15 -37.12
CA ASP A 230 25.61 30.13 -37.36
C ASP A 230 24.75 30.53 -36.15
N SER A 231 24.50 29.65 -35.17
CA SER A 231 23.75 29.99 -33.94
C SER A 231 24.62 30.68 -32.89
N GLY A 232 25.86 30.21 -32.70
CA GLY A 232 26.85 30.80 -31.81
C GLY A 232 26.54 30.64 -30.32
N VAL A 233 25.70 29.65 -29.97
CA VAL A 233 25.30 29.32 -28.60
C VAL A 233 25.84 27.93 -28.23
N ASP A 234 26.31 27.79 -26.98
CA ASP A 234 26.98 26.63 -26.41
C ASP A 234 26.11 25.85 -25.39
N ALA A 235 24.83 26.23 -25.29
CA ALA A 235 23.84 25.71 -24.35
C ALA A 235 22.64 25.03 -25.06
N GLN A 236 22.91 24.19 -26.06
CA GLN A 236 21.89 23.53 -26.91
C GLN A 236 22.12 22.02 -26.96
N ILE A 237 21.10 21.27 -27.40
CA ILE A 237 21.27 19.90 -27.87
C ILE A 237 21.62 19.98 -29.35
N GLY A 238 22.86 19.66 -29.73
CA GLY A 238 23.34 19.79 -31.10
C GLY A 238 23.68 18.47 -31.81
N TYR A 239 23.47 18.42 -33.12
CA TYR A 239 23.96 17.35 -33.99
C TYR A 239 25.29 17.72 -34.64
N ASP A 240 26.40 17.07 -34.27
CA ASP A 240 27.67 17.29 -34.94
C ASP A 240 27.74 16.52 -36.26
N LYS A 241 27.51 17.24 -37.36
CA LYS A 241 27.63 16.71 -38.72
C LYS A 241 29.01 16.13 -39.06
N ALA A 242 30.09 16.64 -38.47
CA ALA A 242 31.44 16.20 -38.78
C ALA A 242 31.72 14.80 -38.21
N SER A 243 31.25 14.52 -36.99
CA SER A 243 31.37 13.21 -36.35
C SER A 243 30.18 12.29 -36.63
N GLY A 244 29.02 12.85 -36.98
CA GLY A 244 27.75 12.16 -37.15
C GLY A 244 27.10 11.74 -35.83
N VAL A 245 27.47 12.41 -34.72
CA VAL A 245 27.03 12.11 -33.36
C VAL A 245 26.22 13.28 -32.84
N SER A 246 25.11 12.99 -32.15
CA SER A 246 24.32 13.98 -31.44
C SER A 246 24.76 14.06 -29.97
N GLU A 247 24.61 15.24 -29.40
CA GLU A 247 24.45 15.39 -27.96
C GLU A 247 23.09 14.83 -27.54
N GLU A 248 22.99 14.37 -26.31
CA GLU A 248 21.74 13.84 -25.75
C GLU A 248 21.45 14.55 -24.43
N LEU A 249 20.19 14.96 -24.24
CA LEU A 249 19.64 15.24 -22.93
C LEU A 249 18.84 14.01 -22.51
N ILE A 250 19.18 13.45 -21.36
CA ILE A 250 18.62 12.20 -20.85
C ILE A 250 17.90 12.55 -19.56
N VAL A 251 16.61 12.22 -19.51
CA VAL A 251 15.76 12.32 -18.32
C VAL A 251 15.49 10.90 -17.86
N ASP A 252 15.96 10.57 -16.67
CA ASP A 252 15.57 9.37 -15.93
C ASP A 252 14.47 9.79 -14.96
N PHE A 253 13.31 9.13 -15.01
CA PHE A 253 12.22 9.36 -14.06
C PHE A 253 12.39 8.40 -12.89
N ASP A 254 12.19 8.89 -11.66
CA ASP A 254 12.34 8.04 -10.46
C ASP A 254 11.17 7.05 -10.36
N GLN A 255 9.99 7.43 -10.88
CA GLN A 255 8.82 6.58 -11.09
C GLN A 255 8.49 6.47 -12.57
N ASP A 256 7.89 5.36 -12.98
CA ASP A 256 7.42 5.18 -14.36
C ASP A 256 6.38 6.25 -14.73
N THR A 257 6.36 6.67 -15.98
CA THR A 257 5.33 7.56 -16.52
C THR A 257 4.82 7.04 -17.86
N ASP A 258 3.58 7.36 -18.24
CA ASP A 258 2.98 6.94 -19.51
C ASP A 258 2.73 8.09 -20.49
N ASP A 259 2.92 9.34 -20.04
CA ASP A 259 2.84 10.53 -20.86
C ASP A 259 3.88 11.62 -20.52
N VAL A 260 4.41 12.25 -21.56
CA VAL A 260 5.31 13.40 -21.45
C VAL A 260 4.97 14.41 -22.53
N SER A 261 4.90 15.69 -22.17
CA SER A 261 4.89 16.80 -23.11
C SER A 261 6.19 17.60 -23.00
N VAL A 262 6.83 17.88 -24.13
CA VAL A 262 8.08 18.64 -24.17
C VAL A 262 7.93 19.88 -25.03
N THR A 263 8.27 21.03 -24.46
CA THR A 263 8.33 22.31 -25.15
C THR A 263 9.78 22.67 -25.48
N PHE A 264 10.01 23.04 -26.74
CA PHE A 264 11.32 23.39 -27.26
C PHE A 264 11.35 24.79 -27.84
N LYS A 265 12.55 25.34 -27.94
CA LYS A 265 12.83 26.58 -28.66
C LYS A 265 14.10 26.51 -29.49
N HIS A 266 14.26 27.54 -30.32
CA HIS A 266 15.28 27.70 -31.35
C HIS A 266 15.20 26.74 -32.54
N LEU A 267 14.12 25.94 -32.67
CA LEU A 267 13.82 25.08 -33.83
C LEU A 267 13.45 25.86 -35.11
N TYR A 268 14.38 26.55 -35.78
CA TYR A 268 14.02 27.44 -36.90
C TYR A 268 13.87 26.70 -38.25
N SER A 269 12.73 26.84 -38.95
CA SER A 269 12.56 26.29 -40.33
C SER A 269 12.69 27.28 -41.49
N GLN A 270 12.85 28.59 -41.24
CA GLN A 270 13.02 29.57 -42.33
C GLN A 270 14.47 29.80 -42.75
N SER A 271 15.27 28.72 -42.78
CA SER A 271 16.34 28.36 -43.72
C SER A 271 17.06 27.18 -43.09
N ASN A 272 16.87 25.97 -43.64
CA ASN A 272 17.49 24.72 -43.21
C ASN A 272 16.85 24.11 -41.93
N GLY A 273 15.64 23.56 -42.11
CA GLY A 273 14.77 23.05 -41.05
C GLY A 273 15.44 22.09 -40.08
N GLU A 274 15.56 22.58 -38.85
CA GLU A 274 16.00 21.83 -37.70
C GLU A 274 15.00 20.73 -37.34
N GLU A 275 15.56 19.59 -36.96
CA GLU A 275 14.86 18.36 -36.65
C GLU A 275 15.43 17.79 -35.36
N GLY A 276 14.56 17.60 -34.37
CA GLY A 276 14.85 16.90 -33.14
C GLY A 276 14.42 15.44 -33.22
N HIS A 277 14.91 14.64 -32.29
CA HIS A 277 14.62 13.23 -32.14
C HIS A 277 14.37 12.92 -30.66
N TRP A 278 13.31 12.15 -30.38
CA TRP A 278 13.00 11.63 -29.06
C TRP A 278 12.97 10.10 -29.10
N ALA A 279 13.39 9.48 -28.00
CA ALA A 279 13.26 8.05 -27.77
C ALA A 279 12.92 7.80 -26.30
N ILE A 280 11.98 6.90 -26.04
CA ILE A 280 11.60 6.47 -24.69
C ILE A 280 11.99 5.01 -24.46
N TYR A 281 12.42 4.70 -23.25
CA TYR A 281 12.88 3.38 -22.85
C TYR A 281 12.17 2.93 -21.57
N LYS A 282 12.03 1.62 -21.43
CA LYS A 282 11.62 0.95 -20.19
C LYS A 282 12.68 -0.07 -19.83
N ASP A 283 13.30 0.05 -18.66
CA ASP A 283 14.38 -0.82 -18.19
C ASP A 283 15.53 -0.96 -19.22
N GLY A 284 15.84 0.14 -19.93
CA GLY A 284 16.84 0.19 -20.99
C GLY A 284 16.43 -0.49 -22.31
N VAL A 285 15.16 -0.90 -22.46
CA VAL A 285 14.58 -1.42 -23.71
C VAL A 285 13.81 -0.30 -24.42
N LEU A 286 14.13 -0.06 -25.69
CA LEU A 286 13.43 0.95 -26.51
C LEU A 286 11.94 0.60 -26.63
N VAL A 287 11.08 1.51 -26.17
CA VAL A 287 9.61 1.40 -26.27
C VAL A 287 9.12 2.06 -27.56
N ALA A 288 9.46 3.34 -27.76
CA ALA A 288 9.09 4.12 -28.94
C ALA A 288 10.11 5.23 -29.22
N GLN A 289 10.07 5.77 -30.44
CA GLN A 289 10.90 6.91 -30.85
C GLN A 289 10.25 7.65 -32.02
N GLY A 290 10.61 8.91 -32.21
CA GLY A 290 10.10 9.75 -33.29
C GLY A 290 10.92 11.01 -33.51
N ASP A 291 10.65 11.68 -34.63
CA ASP A 291 11.29 12.94 -35.01
C ASP A 291 10.29 14.10 -34.88
N PHE A 292 10.79 15.30 -34.63
CA PHE A 292 9.97 16.50 -34.48
C PHE A 292 10.62 17.76 -35.06
N THR A 293 9.80 18.78 -35.28
CA THR A 293 10.19 20.11 -35.76
C THR A 293 9.26 21.16 -35.13
N GLU A 294 9.41 22.43 -35.47
CA GLU A 294 8.55 23.50 -34.93
C GLU A 294 7.06 23.36 -35.27
N ASP A 295 6.20 23.83 -34.38
CA ASP A 295 4.73 23.77 -34.51
C ASP A 295 4.23 24.62 -35.69
N VAL A 296 4.87 25.78 -35.89
CA VAL A 296 4.52 26.75 -36.92
C VAL A 296 5.79 27.28 -37.58
N ALA A 297 5.93 27.02 -38.88
CA ALA A 297 7.10 27.43 -39.65
C ALA A 297 7.57 28.88 -39.42
N GLY A 298 8.71 29.06 -38.77
CA GLY A 298 9.37 30.32 -38.41
C GLY A 298 9.07 30.82 -37.00
N SER A 299 8.40 30.04 -36.13
CA SER A 299 8.24 30.39 -34.72
C SER A 299 9.51 30.13 -33.91
N GLY A 300 10.32 29.14 -34.33
CA GLY A 300 11.45 28.66 -33.55
C GLY A 300 11.00 27.94 -32.28
N THR A 301 9.78 27.41 -32.23
CA THR A 301 9.21 26.73 -31.06
C THR A 301 8.42 25.50 -31.48
N GLY A 302 8.48 24.45 -30.68
CA GLY A 302 7.71 23.23 -30.92
C GLY A 302 7.24 22.61 -29.62
N THR A 303 6.13 21.86 -29.69
CA THR A 303 5.63 21.04 -28.59
C THR A 303 5.40 19.63 -29.10
N ILE A 304 5.86 18.62 -28.36
CA ILE A 304 5.54 17.22 -28.64
C ILE A 304 4.83 16.62 -27.45
N ASP A 305 3.80 15.82 -27.73
CA ASP A 305 3.14 14.97 -26.73
C ASP A 305 3.50 13.51 -27.05
N ILE A 306 4.13 12.83 -26.10
CA ILE A 306 4.56 11.44 -26.17
C ILE A 306 3.64 10.65 -25.23
N SER A 307 2.62 9.99 -25.78
CA SER A 307 1.67 9.19 -25.00
C SER A 307 1.09 8.03 -25.82
N GLY A 308 0.47 7.06 -25.14
CA GLY A 308 -0.18 5.91 -25.77
C GLY A 308 0.79 4.81 -26.22
N TYR A 309 1.99 4.76 -25.65
CA TYR A 309 3.01 3.74 -25.89
C TYR A 309 3.20 2.75 -24.73
N GLY A 310 2.47 2.94 -23.62
CA GLY A 310 2.67 2.25 -22.34
C GLY A 310 3.75 2.94 -21.50
N ASP A 311 4.00 2.41 -20.31
CA ASP A 311 4.87 3.02 -19.30
C ASP A 311 6.37 2.99 -19.69
N PHE A 312 7.11 4.01 -19.28
CA PHE A 312 8.54 4.18 -19.53
C PHE A 312 9.25 4.92 -18.37
N ASP A 313 10.54 4.64 -18.18
CA ASP A 313 11.37 5.18 -17.10
C ASP A 313 12.43 6.19 -17.60
N GLN A 314 12.61 6.32 -18.91
CA GLN A 314 13.63 7.18 -19.49
C GLN A 314 13.18 7.85 -20.78
N LEU A 315 13.41 9.16 -20.88
CA LEU A 315 13.30 9.96 -22.10
C LEU A 315 14.68 10.44 -22.56
N VAL A 316 15.00 10.20 -23.83
CA VAL A 316 16.22 10.69 -24.48
C VAL A 316 15.85 11.66 -25.59
N LEU A 317 16.37 12.89 -25.49
CA LEU A 317 16.23 13.94 -26.49
C LEU A 317 17.57 14.16 -27.20
N SER A 318 17.55 14.20 -28.53
CA SER A 318 18.73 14.38 -29.37
C SER A 318 18.39 15.18 -30.63
N ALA A 319 19.40 15.67 -31.34
CA ALA A 319 19.22 16.39 -32.59
C ALA A 319 19.53 15.50 -33.81
N ASN A 320 18.86 15.77 -34.92
CA ASN A 320 19.10 15.14 -36.21
C ASN A 320 19.89 16.07 -37.13
N LEU A 321 20.36 15.51 -38.26
CA LEU A 321 20.81 16.34 -39.39
C LEU A 321 19.61 17.13 -39.94
N GLN A 322 19.79 18.42 -40.25
CA GLN A 322 18.72 19.24 -40.84
C GLN A 322 18.16 18.57 -42.11
N THR A 323 16.88 18.82 -42.39
CA THR A 323 16.15 18.12 -43.47
C THR A 323 16.78 18.30 -44.86
N ASP A 324 17.51 19.38 -45.09
CA ASP A 324 18.22 19.64 -46.35
C ASP A 324 19.66 19.09 -46.38
N GLY A 325 20.12 18.53 -45.26
CA GLY A 325 21.45 17.97 -45.06
C GLY A 325 22.57 18.99 -45.11
N THR A 326 22.27 20.30 -44.99
CA THR A 326 23.27 21.36 -45.08
C THR A 326 23.99 21.60 -43.76
N ASP A 327 23.31 21.43 -42.63
CA ASP A 327 23.91 21.44 -41.30
C ASP A 327 23.31 20.45 -40.29
N GLY A 328 23.86 20.42 -39.08
CA GLY A 328 23.25 19.77 -37.92
C GLY A 328 22.13 20.61 -37.32
N SER A 329 21.14 19.98 -36.69
CA SER A 329 20.11 20.72 -35.96
C SER A 329 20.57 21.03 -34.54
N ASP A 330 20.05 22.10 -33.95
CA ASP A 330 20.37 22.54 -32.60
C ASP A 330 19.19 23.23 -31.92
N TYR A 331 18.74 22.71 -30.78
CA TYR A 331 17.59 23.29 -30.08
C TYR A 331 17.77 23.27 -28.57
N MET A 332 16.88 23.97 -27.87
CA MET A 332 16.81 23.95 -26.42
C MET A 332 15.47 23.43 -25.94
N VAL A 333 15.48 22.88 -24.74
CA VAL A 333 14.27 22.53 -24.00
C VAL A 333 13.92 23.70 -23.09
N THR A 334 12.64 24.04 -22.99
CA THR A 334 12.16 25.05 -22.03
C THR A 334 11.37 24.43 -20.90
N ASP A 335 10.62 23.37 -21.21
CA ASP A 335 9.74 22.71 -20.27
C ASP A 335 9.55 21.25 -20.68
N ILE A 336 9.60 20.34 -19.71
CA ILE A 336 9.16 18.94 -19.85
C ILE A 336 8.11 18.75 -18.77
N THR A 337 6.86 18.56 -19.17
CA THR A 337 5.78 18.22 -18.25
C THR A 337 5.48 16.73 -18.36
N PHE A 338 5.33 16.06 -17.23
CA PHE A 338 5.04 14.64 -17.18
C PHE A 338 4.15 14.36 -15.99
N ALA A 339 3.30 13.37 -16.12
CA ALA A 339 2.45 12.94 -15.03
C ALA A 339 3.22 11.92 -14.19
N VAL A 340 3.39 12.21 -12.91
CA VAL A 340 3.88 11.23 -11.95
C VAL A 340 2.65 10.49 -11.48
N PRO A 341 2.49 9.20 -11.85
CA PRO A 341 1.39 8.42 -11.34
C PRO A 341 1.44 8.41 -9.80
N PRO A 342 0.30 8.19 -9.13
CA PRO A 342 0.29 8.02 -7.69
C PRO A 342 1.41 7.07 -7.29
N GLU A 343 2.10 7.41 -6.20
CA GLU A 343 3.13 6.53 -5.66
C GLU A 343 2.50 5.15 -5.54
N VAL A 344 3.15 4.14 -6.13
CA VAL A 344 2.87 2.75 -5.77
C VAL A 344 4.02 2.36 -4.85
N PRO A 345 3.90 2.68 -3.56
CA PRO A 345 4.87 2.24 -2.57
C PRO A 345 5.01 0.72 -2.65
N ALA A 346 6.19 0.24 -2.23
CA ALA A 346 6.49 -1.17 -2.33
C ALA A 346 5.56 -1.97 -1.40
N ASP A 347 4.80 -2.92 -1.97
CA ASP A 347 3.85 -3.78 -1.27
C ASP A 347 4.30 -4.16 0.17
N GLY A 348 3.52 -3.75 1.16
CA GLY A 348 3.66 -3.94 2.60
C GLY A 348 2.56 -4.81 3.20
N ASP A 349 2.91 -5.78 4.07
CA ASP A 349 1.87 -6.57 4.77
C ASP A 349 1.42 -5.79 6.02
N ASP A 350 0.30 -5.07 5.93
CA ASP A 350 -0.12 -4.14 6.98
C ASP A 350 -1.13 -4.71 7.98
N SER A 351 -1.18 -4.09 9.16
CA SER A 351 -2.14 -4.36 10.22
C SER A 351 -2.88 -3.08 10.59
N ILE A 352 -4.12 -2.94 10.11
CA ILE A 352 -4.92 -1.72 10.21
C ILE A 352 -6.17 -1.92 11.07
N ASP A 353 -6.41 -1.02 12.02
CA ASP A 353 -7.63 -0.94 12.86
C ASP A 353 -8.21 0.48 12.83
N GLY A 354 -9.40 0.67 12.25
CA GLY A 354 -10.08 1.97 12.15
C GLY A 354 -10.44 2.52 13.53
N GLY A 355 -11.19 1.74 14.30
CA GLY A 355 -11.48 2.06 15.70
C GLY A 355 -12.94 2.41 15.92
N ASP A 356 -13.24 3.58 16.50
CA ASP A 356 -14.60 4.07 16.73
C ASP A 356 -14.95 5.18 15.72
N GLY A 357 -15.87 4.95 14.79
CA GLY A 357 -16.36 5.97 13.85
C GLY A 357 -16.65 5.37 12.48
N ASP A 358 -17.10 6.18 11.51
CA ASP A 358 -17.34 5.70 10.15
C ASP A 358 -16.06 5.85 9.32
N ASP A 359 -15.19 4.83 9.33
CA ASP A 359 -13.82 4.92 8.81
C ASP A 359 -13.68 4.62 7.31
N VAL A 360 -12.58 5.08 6.71
CA VAL A 360 -12.17 4.74 5.35
C VAL A 360 -10.75 4.16 5.37
N ILE A 361 -10.60 2.90 4.98
CA ILE A 361 -9.35 2.17 5.06
C ILE A 361 -8.97 1.59 3.70
N TYR A 362 -7.74 1.84 3.27
CA TYR A 362 -7.10 1.28 2.09
C TYR A 362 -5.83 0.53 2.50
N GLY A 363 -5.81 -0.80 2.38
CA GLY A 363 -4.61 -1.61 2.57
C GLY A 363 -3.56 -1.30 1.52
N GLN A 364 -3.97 -1.39 0.26
CA GLN A 364 -3.19 -1.14 -0.97
C GLN A 364 -2.45 -2.36 -1.48
N GLY A 365 -1.16 -2.54 -1.26
CA GLY A 365 -0.39 -3.66 -1.80
C GLY A 365 0.21 -4.49 -0.69
N GLY A 366 0.06 -5.81 -0.73
CA GLY A 366 0.57 -6.71 0.30
C GLY A 366 -0.54 -7.59 0.87
N ASP A 367 -0.20 -8.54 1.74
CA ASP A 367 -1.18 -9.41 2.39
C ASP A 367 -1.68 -8.76 3.70
N ASP A 368 -2.74 -7.95 3.63
CA ASP A 368 -3.15 -7.06 4.73
C ASP A 368 -4.07 -7.71 5.77
N THR A 369 -4.06 -7.15 6.98
CA THR A 369 -5.06 -7.43 8.03
C THR A 369 -5.81 -6.16 8.39
N ILE A 370 -7.09 -6.09 8.02
CA ILE A 370 -7.92 -4.89 8.17
C ILE A 370 -9.11 -5.14 9.10
N SER A 371 -9.34 -4.21 10.03
CA SER A 371 -10.51 -4.14 10.92
C SER A 371 -11.12 -2.74 10.83
N GLY A 372 -12.38 -2.63 10.42
CA GLY A 372 -13.09 -1.33 10.46
C GLY A 372 -13.34 -0.86 11.89
N GLY A 373 -13.80 -1.78 12.75
CA GLY A 373 -14.08 -1.47 14.14
C GLY A 373 -15.57 -1.19 14.36
N SER A 374 -15.89 -0.05 14.97
CA SER A 374 -17.24 0.34 15.34
C SER A 374 -17.73 1.51 14.49
N GLY A 375 -18.58 1.25 13.52
CA GLY A 375 -19.24 2.29 12.74
C GLY A 375 -19.72 1.70 11.43
N ALA A 376 -19.97 2.56 10.43
CA ALA A 376 -20.22 2.11 9.07
C ALA A 376 -18.99 2.38 8.20
N ASP A 377 -18.13 1.38 8.11
CA ASP A 377 -16.78 1.56 7.55
C ASP A 377 -16.71 1.26 6.05
N THR A 378 -15.74 1.85 5.37
CA THR A 378 -15.38 1.52 3.98
C THR A 378 -13.98 0.92 3.97
N LEU A 379 -13.88 -0.35 3.60
CA LEU A 379 -12.64 -1.13 3.66
C LEU A 379 -12.27 -1.62 2.26
N ASP A 380 -11.03 -1.41 1.84
CA ASP A 380 -10.47 -1.94 0.60
C ASP A 380 -9.11 -2.60 0.90
N GLY A 381 -9.01 -3.91 0.67
CA GLY A 381 -7.77 -4.67 0.84
C GLY A 381 -6.73 -4.25 -0.19
N GLY A 382 -7.06 -4.40 -1.47
CA GLY A 382 -6.23 -3.91 -2.56
C GLY A 382 -5.65 -5.07 -3.34
N ALA A 383 -4.34 -5.25 -3.33
CA ALA A 383 -3.64 -6.31 -4.04
C ALA A 383 -2.89 -7.20 -3.04
N GLY A 384 -3.15 -8.50 -3.04
CA GLY A 384 -2.59 -9.45 -2.08
C GLY A 384 -3.68 -10.34 -1.50
N ASP A 385 -3.31 -11.30 -0.66
CA ASP A 385 -4.28 -12.21 -0.03
C ASP A 385 -4.75 -11.62 1.33
N ASP A 386 -5.80 -10.80 1.32
CA ASP A 386 -6.17 -9.96 2.48
C ASP A 386 -7.06 -10.66 3.52
N SER A 387 -6.95 -10.22 4.77
CA SER A 387 -7.78 -10.65 5.90
C SER A 387 -8.61 -9.50 6.47
N ILE A 388 -9.87 -9.41 6.06
CA ILE A 388 -10.75 -8.27 6.38
C ILE A 388 -11.84 -8.66 7.38
N ILE A 389 -11.98 -7.88 8.45
CA ILE A 389 -13.05 -7.99 9.44
C ILE A 389 -14.07 -6.88 9.19
N ALA A 390 -15.30 -7.28 8.88
CA ALA A 390 -16.40 -6.36 8.59
C ALA A 390 -17.55 -6.54 9.59
N GLY A 391 -17.94 -5.43 10.21
CA GLY A 391 -19.06 -5.25 11.12
C GLY A 391 -20.30 -4.67 10.45
N GLU A 392 -21.19 -4.12 11.27
CA GLU A 392 -22.53 -3.70 10.87
C GLU A 392 -22.55 -2.36 10.15
N GLY A 393 -22.92 -2.37 8.86
CA GLY A 393 -22.97 -1.16 8.05
C GLY A 393 -21.78 -1.03 7.11
N ASP A 394 -20.75 -1.84 7.32
CA ASP A 394 -19.51 -1.81 6.56
C ASP A 394 -19.71 -2.22 5.10
N SER A 395 -18.85 -1.65 4.26
CA SER A 395 -18.63 -2.04 2.89
C SER A 395 -17.17 -2.45 2.72
N ALA A 396 -16.92 -3.74 2.51
CA ALA A 396 -15.57 -4.28 2.30
C ALA A 396 -15.35 -4.80 0.87
N SER A 397 -14.18 -4.50 0.32
CA SER A 397 -13.63 -5.00 -0.93
C SER A 397 -12.30 -5.70 -0.64
N GLY A 398 -12.08 -6.89 -1.20
CA GLY A 398 -10.80 -7.59 -1.07
C GLY A 398 -9.83 -7.16 -2.16
N GLY A 399 -10.31 -7.13 -3.40
CA GLY A 399 -9.56 -6.59 -4.53
C GLY A 399 -8.95 -7.69 -5.38
N ALA A 400 -7.63 -7.77 -5.47
CA ALA A 400 -6.91 -8.75 -6.26
C ALA A 400 -6.16 -9.73 -5.36
N GLY A 401 -6.52 -11.02 -5.38
CA GLY A 401 -5.92 -12.02 -4.52
C GLY A 401 -6.93 -13.10 -4.12
N ASP A 402 -6.54 -13.97 -3.18
CA ASP A 402 -7.44 -14.95 -2.54
C ASP A 402 -7.83 -14.44 -1.13
N ASP A 403 -8.89 -13.63 -1.01
CA ASP A 403 -9.19 -12.87 0.23
C ASP A 403 -10.00 -13.66 1.27
N TYR A 404 -9.94 -13.21 2.53
CA TYR A 404 -10.64 -13.79 3.66
C TYR A 404 -11.44 -12.77 4.48
N PHE A 405 -12.77 -12.82 4.35
CA PHE A 405 -13.69 -11.95 5.07
C PHE A 405 -14.26 -12.63 6.32
N THR A 406 -14.17 -11.97 7.47
CA THR A 406 -14.82 -12.38 8.72
C THR A 406 -15.93 -11.41 9.09
N ILE A 407 -17.17 -11.90 9.15
CA ILE A 407 -18.31 -11.08 9.58
C ILE A 407 -18.45 -11.07 11.09
N VAL A 408 -18.60 -9.89 11.66
CA VAL A 408 -18.88 -9.68 13.09
C VAL A 408 -20.19 -8.91 13.26
N SER A 409 -20.81 -9.02 14.43
CA SER A 409 -22.08 -8.34 14.73
C SER A 409 -22.11 -7.93 16.21
N ASP A 410 -22.61 -6.74 16.50
CA ASP A 410 -22.72 -6.14 17.83
C ASP A 410 -24.13 -5.54 18.03
N GLU A 411 -24.89 -6.05 19.02
CA GLU A 411 -26.25 -5.60 19.31
C GLU A 411 -26.32 -4.14 19.83
N ALA A 412 -25.18 -3.46 19.99
CA ALA A 412 -25.07 -2.06 20.38
C ALA A 412 -25.28 -1.05 19.23
N PHE A 413 -25.10 -1.46 17.97
CA PHE A 413 -25.07 -0.55 16.83
C PHE A 413 -26.33 -0.62 15.94
N VAL A 414 -26.46 0.38 15.06
CA VAL A 414 -27.66 0.58 14.25
C VAL A 414 -27.67 -0.44 13.13
N THR A 415 -28.78 -1.18 13.01
CA THR A 415 -29.08 -2.11 11.91
C THR A 415 -28.67 -1.58 10.53
N GLY A 416 -27.43 -1.83 10.14
CA GLY A 416 -26.85 -1.59 8.83
C GLY A 416 -26.78 -2.90 8.06
N ASP A 417 -26.87 -2.82 6.74
CA ASP A 417 -26.61 -3.98 5.90
C ASP A 417 -25.10 -4.00 5.60
N ILE A 418 -24.47 -5.17 5.70
CA ILE A 418 -23.05 -5.37 5.43
C ILE A 418 -22.89 -5.69 3.95
N THR A 419 -21.94 -5.08 3.27
CA THR A 419 -21.65 -5.35 1.85
C THR A 419 -20.24 -5.90 1.70
N ILE A 420 -20.10 -7.05 1.08
CA ILE A 420 -18.81 -7.69 0.78
C ILE A 420 -18.65 -7.87 -0.72
N THR A 421 -17.52 -7.44 -1.24
CA THR A 421 -17.06 -7.77 -2.59
C THR A 421 -15.74 -8.48 -2.42
N GLY A 422 -15.65 -9.73 -2.89
CA GLY A 422 -14.38 -10.45 -2.92
C GLY A 422 -13.40 -9.74 -3.85
N GLY A 423 -13.53 -10.04 -5.13
CA GLY A 423 -12.66 -9.41 -6.12
C GLY A 423 -12.79 -10.05 -7.49
N ASP A 424 -11.96 -9.60 -8.41
CA ASP A 424 -11.57 -10.24 -9.67
C ASP A 424 -12.56 -11.19 -10.39
N ASP A 425 -13.20 -10.66 -11.45
CA ASP A 425 -14.09 -11.39 -12.34
C ASP A 425 -13.38 -12.56 -13.09
N GLY A 426 -13.38 -13.76 -12.52
CA GLY A 426 -12.96 -14.99 -13.24
C GLY A 426 -12.19 -16.01 -12.43
N GLU A 427 -11.87 -15.69 -11.18
CA GLU A 427 -11.30 -16.56 -10.18
C GLU A 427 -12.21 -17.79 -9.90
N THR A 428 -11.60 -18.95 -9.60
CA THR A 428 -12.37 -20.19 -9.28
C THR A 428 -11.91 -20.89 -8.00
N THR A 429 -10.89 -20.33 -7.36
CA THR A 429 -10.31 -20.77 -6.09
C THR A 429 -10.30 -19.67 -5.01
N GLY A 430 -10.59 -18.42 -5.37
CA GLY A 430 -10.48 -17.15 -4.61
C GLY A 430 -11.25 -17.02 -3.30
N ASP A 431 -12.07 -16.00 -3.20
CA ASP A 431 -12.39 -15.35 -1.93
C ASP A 431 -13.24 -16.21 -0.99
N THR A 432 -13.00 -16.05 0.31
CA THR A 432 -13.64 -16.81 1.37
C THR A 432 -14.43 -15.88 2.29
N LEU A 433 -15.73 -16.13 2.41
CA LEU A 433 -16.60 -15.44 3.37
C LEU A 433 -16.93 -16.35 4.56
N ASP A 434 -16.45 -15.98 5.75
CA ASP A 434 -16.81 -16.59 7.03
C ASP A 434 -17.81 -15.71 7.81
N PHE A 435 -19.03 -16.23 7.97
CA PHE A 435 -20.06 -15.58 8.79
C PHE A 435 -19.77 -15.63 10.30
N ASN A 436 -18.65 -16.20 10.73
CA ASN A 436 -18.22 -16.32 12.13
C ASN A 436 -19.29 -16.88 13.08
N GLY A 437 -20.16 -17.76 12.57
CA GLY A 437 -21.27 -18.32 13.33
C GLY A 437 -22.46 -17.36 13.59
N GLN A 438 -22.44 -16.14 13.05
CA GLN A 438 -23.52 -15.14 13.14
C GLN A 438 -24.68 -15.40 12.17
N LEU A 439 -24.58 -16.37 11.26
CA LEU A 439 -25.62 -16.67 10.28
C LEU A 439 -26.92 -17.21 10.93
N ASP A 440 -28.06 -16.55 10.71
CA ASP A 440 -29.38 -17.12 11.04
C ASP A 440 -29.71 -18.30 10.13
N LYS A 441 -30.36 -19.30 10.70
CA LYS A 441 -30.48 -20.61 10.07
C LYS A 441 -31.39 -20.57 8.86
N GLY A 442 -30.81 -20.83 7.69
CA GLY A 442 -31.53 -20.98 6.43
C GLY A 442 -31.84 -19.66 5.73
N THR A 443 -31.15 -18.57 6.11
CA THR A 443 -31.28 -17.24 5.50
C THR A 443 -30.31 -17.02 4.35
N LEU A 444 -29.26 -17.83 4.22
CA LEU A 444 -28.32 -17.78 3.10
C LEU A 444 -29.03 -18.08 1.76
N VAL A 445 -28.99 -17.10 0.85
CA VAL A 445 -29.54 -17.14 -0.50
C VAL A 445 -28.43 -16.83 -1.49
N ILE A 446 -28.10 -17.78 -2.37
CA ILE A 446 -27.20 -17.55 -3.51
C ILE A 446 -28.07 -17.15 -4.72
N THR A 447 -27.83 -15.95 -5.25
CA THR A 447 -28.54 -15.38 -6.40
C THR A 447 -27.79 -15.56 -7.72
N ASP A 448 -26.45 -15.63 -7.68
CA ASP A 448 -25.59 -16.00 -8.81
C ASP A 448 -24.46 -16.95 -8.34
N ASP A 449 -24.10 -17.90 -9.21
CA ASP A 449 -23.02 -18.90 -9.03
C ASP A 449 -22.36 -19.20 -10.39
N THR A 450 -22.36 -18.20 -11.29
CA THR A 450 -21.82 -18.31 -12.63
C THR A 450 -20.31 -18.13 -12.58
N GLY A 451 -19.55 -19.04 -13.21
CA GLY A 451 -18.10 -18.90 -13.31
C GLY A 451 -17.30 -19.48 -12.14
N GLY A 452 -17.90 -19.64 -10.96
CA GLY A 452 -17.19 -20.09 -9.74
C GLY A 452 -17.39 -19.12 -8.57
N SER A 453 -17.68 -17.87 -8.92
CA SER A 453 -17.99 -16.76 -8.03
C SER A 453 -19.45 -16.73 -7.61
N LYS A 454 -19.70 -16.47 -6.32
CA LYS A 454 -21.04 -16.40 -5.74
C LYS A 454 -21.43 -14.96 -5.43
N THR A 455 -22.66 -14.66 -5.82
CA THR A 455 -23.40 -13.48 -5.36
C THR A 455 -24.60 -13.95 -4.55
N GLY A 456 -24.88 -13.29 -3.44
CA GLY A 456 -25.95 -13.69 -2.57
C GLY A 456 -26.20 -12.74 -1.42
N SER A 457 -27.05 -13.20 -0.51
CA SER A 457 -27.25 -12.55 0.77
C SER A 457 -27.49 -13.54 1.88
N ALA A 458 -27.26 -13.13 3.11
CA ALA A 458 -27.50 -13.89 4.32
C ALA A 458 -27.98 -12.95 5.43
N THR A 459 -28.89 -13.42 6.27
CA THR A 459 -29.32 -12.66 7.46
C THR A 459 -28.60 -13.20 8.68
N LEU A 460 -28.05 -12.31 9.50
CA LEU A 460 -27.36 -12.64 10.74
C LEU A 460 -28.36 -12.80 11.91
N LEU A 461 -27.86 -13.18 13.09
CA LEU A 461 -28.68 -13.48 14.28
C LEU A 461 -29.33 -12.24 14.91
N ASP A 462 -28.68 -11.10 14.78
CA ASP A 462 -29.13 -9.73 15.14
C ASP A 462 -30.25 -9.21 14.20
N GLY A 463 -30.39 -9.81 13.00
CA GLY A 463 -31.30 -9.40 11.94
C GLY A 463 -30.71 -8.53 10.83
N SER A 464 -29.42 -8.16 10.90
CA SER A 464 -28.70 -7.47 9.81
C SER A 464 -28.57 -8.40 8.59
N THR A 465 -28.41 -7.82 7.40
CA THR A 465 -28.22 -8.59 6.17
C THR A 465 -26.84 -8.35 5.59
N VAL A 466 -26.10 -9.43 5.35
CA VAL A 466 -24.88 -9.42 4.55
C VAL A 466 -25.27 -9.62 3.09
N TYR A 467 -24.92 -8.69 2.22
CA TYR A 467 -24.89 -8.87 0.77
C TYR A 467 -23.46 -9.16 0.37
N PHE A 468 -23.27 -10.15 -0.50
CA PHE A 468 -21.94 -10.47 -0.99
C PHE A 468 -21.94 -10.75 -2.49
N SER A 469 -20.83 -10.46 -3.14
CA SER A 469 -20.48 -10.82 -4.51
C SER A 469 -19.00 -11.19 -4.57
N GLY A 470 -18.58 -11.90 -5.62
CA GLY A 470 -17.16 -12.22 -5.78
C GLY A 470 -16.68 -13.40 -4.94
N ILE A 471 -17.54 -14.23 -4.32
CA ILE A 471 -17.07 -15.21 -3.31
C ILE A 471 -16.98 -16.67 -3.82
N GLU A 472 -15.81 -17.28 -3.77
CA GLU A 472 -15.56 -18.64 -4.26
C GLU A 472 -15.77 -19.74 -3.19
N ASN A 473 -15.53 -19.49 -1.90
CA ASN A 473 -15.41 -20.54 -0.86
C ASN A 473 -16.30 -20.39 0.40
N ILE A 474 -16.81 -21.55 0.89
CA ILE A 474 -17.48 -21.76 2.20
C ILE A 474 -17.18 -23.22 2.71
N ILE A 475 -16.67 -23.46 3.94
CA ILE A 475 -16.06 -24.77 4.40
C ILE A 475 -16.96 -25.65 5.30
N CYS A 476 -17.25 -26.97 5.04
CA CYS A 476 -18.16 -27.80 5.90
C CYS A 476 -18.06 -29.38 5.77
N PHE A 477 -18.56 -30.21 6.74
CA PHE A 477 -18.76 -31.69 6.60
C PHE A 477 -20.09 -32.08 5.93
N THR A 478 -20.32 -33.25 5.33
CA THR A 478 -21.69 -33.63 4.89
C THR A 478 -22.53 -34.33 5.97
N ALA A 479 -23.85 -34.13 6.00
CA ALA A 479 -24.80 -34.87 6.83
C ALA A 479 -24.75 -36.38 6.56
N GLY A 480 -24.97 -37.18 7.60
CA GLY A 480 -24.82 -38.63 7.60
C GLY A 480 -23.39 -39.10 7.91
N THR A 481 -22.40 -38.21 7.85
CA THR A 481 -21.03 -38.47 8.33
C THR A 481 -21.07 -38.81 9.82
N ARG A 482 -20.54 -39.96 10.21
CA ARG A 482 -20.51 -40.37 11.61
C ARG A 482 -19.21 -39.93 12.28
N ILE A 483 -19.36 -39.19 13.37
CA ILE A 483 -18.28 -38.77 14.23
C ILE A 483 -18.12 -39.76 15.38
N ALA A 484 -16.88 -40.08 15.74
CA ALA A 484 -16.57 -40.89 16.90
C ALA A 484 -16.95 -40.16 18.20
N THR A 485 -17.85 -40.75 18.99
CA THR A 485 -18.27 -40.22 20.30
C THR A 485 -17.96 -41.21 21.41
N SER A 486 -18.14 -40.79 22.66
CA SER A 486 -18.05 -41.67 23.84
C SER A 486 -18.99 -42.89 23.77
N GLY A 487 -20.12 -42.77 23.05
CA GLY A 487 -21.10 -43.84 22.83
C GLY A 487 -20.91 -44.63 21.54
N GLY A 488 -19.83 -44.39 20.80
CA GLY A 488 -19.57 -44.95 19.46
C GLY A 488 -19.82 -43.95 18.33
N LEU A 489 -19.82 -44.43 17.09
CA LEU A 489 -20.02 -43.59 15.90
C LEU A 489 -21.46 -43.05 15.83
N ARG A 490 -21.62 -41.73 15.75
CA ARG A 490 -22.93 -41.03 15.69
C ARG A 490 -22.95 -40.04 14.54
N ALA A 491 -24.06 -39.96 13.81
CA ALA A 491 -24.20 -39.05 12.67
C ALA A 491 -24.10 -37.59 13.12
N ILE A 492 -23.33 -36.79 12.37
CA ILE A 492 -22.89 -35.44 12.75
C ILE A 492 -24.09 -34.50 12.95
N GLU A 493 -25.10 -34.57 12.09
CA GLU A 493 -26.33 -33.77 12.17
C GLU A 493 -27.18 -34.05 13.43
N THR A 494 -26.89 -35.14 14.14
CA THR A 494 -27.58 -35.47 15.38
C THR A 494 -26.85 -34.98 16.63
N LEU A 495 -25.58 -34.58 16.53
CA LEU A 495 -24.82 -34.08 17.66
C LEU A 495 -25.44 -32.79 18.20
N ARG A 496 -25.25 -32.55 19.48
CA ARG A 496 -25.69 -31.34 20.18
C ARG A 496 -24.57 -30.82 21.07
N PRO A 497 -24.56 -29.51 21.41
CA PRO A 497 -23.67 -28.98 22.42
C PRO A 497 -23.68 -29.84 23.70
N GLY A 498 -22.50 -30.15 24.22
CA GLY A 498 -22.25 -31.03 25.35
C GLY A 498 -22.05 -32.52 25.01
N ASP A 499 -22.35 -32.95 23.78
CA ASP A 499 -22.04 -34.32 23.36
C ASP A 499 -20.52 -34.55 23.31
N LEU A 500 -20.03 -35.65 23.88
CA LEU A 500 -18.59 -35.95 23.95
C LEU A 500 -18.10 -36.65 22.67
N VAL A 501 -17.27 -35.96 21.89
CA VAL A 501 -16.60 -36.45 20.67
C VAL A 501 -15.17 -36.86 20.99
N MET A 502 -14.71 -37.96 20.38
CA MET A 502 -13.34 -38.43 20.48
C MET A 502 -12.44 -37.62 19.55
N THR A 503 -11.44 -36.98 20.14
CA THR A 503 -10.39 -36.25 19.45
C THR A 503 -9.07 -37.01 19.52
N ARG A 504 -8.14 -36.68 18.62
CA ARG A 504 -6.85 -37.37 18.49
C ARG A 504 -5.93 -37.11 19.68
N ASP A 505 -5.81 -35.84 20.07
CA ASP A 505 -4.78 -35.41 21.00
C ASP A 505 -5.31 -35.31 22.44
N ASN A 506 -6.59 -34.95 22.61
CA ASN A 506 -7.15 -34.56 23.90
C ASN A 506 -8.27 -35.48 24.42
N GLY A 507 -8.46 -36.64 23.79
CA GLY A 507 -9.44 -37.63 24.23
C GLY A 507 -10.89 -37.20 23.99
N LEU A 508 -11.80 -37.41 24.95
CA LEU A 508 -13.21 -37.07 24.77
C LEU A 508 -13.46 -35.59 25.11
N GLN A 509 -13.79 -34.79 24.10
CA GLN A 509 -14.08 -33.37 24.23
C GLN A 509 -15.56 -33.05 23.97
N PRO A 510 -16.18 -32.15 24.76
CA PRO A 510 -17.56 -31.74 24.54
C PRO A 510 -17.67 -30.86 23.30
N VAL A 511 -18.60 -31.19 22.40
CA VAL A 511 -19.04 -30.29 21.33
C VAL A 511 -19.50 -29.00 21.98
N ARG A 512 -18.96 -27.87 21.55
CA ARG A 512 -19.38 -26.55 22.00
C ARG A 512 -20.50 -26.01 21.12
N TRP A 513 -20.43 -26.27 19.82
CA TRP A 513 -21.39 -25.74 18.86
C TRP A 513 -21.53 -26.62 17.61
N ILE A 514 -22.68 -26.50 16.92
CA ILE A 514 -23.02 -27.25 15.70
C ILE A 514 -23.99 -26.46 14.79
N SER A 515 -23.73 -26.45 13.47
CA SER A 515 -24.58 -25.83 12.44
C SER A 515 -24.73 -26.72 11.21
N GLN A 516 -25.74 -26.48 10.35
CA GLN A 516 -25.97 -27.22 9.10
C GLN A 516 -26.67 -26.39 7.99
N SER A 517 -26.31 -26.64 6.72
CA SER A 517 -26.80 -25.94 5.51
C SER A 517 -27.04 -26.95 4.37
N THR A 518 -27.96 -26.72 3.41
CA THR A 518 -28.20 -27.68 2.30
C THR A 518 -28.12 -27.02 0.94
N VAL A 519 -27.28 -27.56 0.05
CA VAL A 519 -26.97 -26.99 -1.26
C VAL A 519 -27.05 -28.02 -2.39
N PRO A 520 -27.24 -27.64 -3.66
CA PRO A 520 -27.06 -28.53 -4.81
C PRO A 520 -25.63 -29.06 -4.89
N ALA A 521 -25.44 -30.36 -5.13
CA ALA A 521 -24.13 -30.99 -5.23
C ALA A 521 -23.55 -30.84 -6.66
N THR A 522 -23.21 -29.62 -7.06
CA THR A 522 -22.69 -29.30 -8.41
C THR A 522 -21.42 -28.46 -8.32
N GLY A 523 -20.53 -28.55 -9.32
CA GLY A 523 -19.33 -27.70 -9.38
C GLY A 523 -18.47 -27.77 -8.12
N ASN A 524 -18.16 -26.61 -7.54
CA ASN A 524 -17.40 -26.42 -6.28
C ASN A 524 -18.20 -26.75 -5.00
N LEU A 525 -19.50 -27.03 -5.11
CA LEU A 525 -20.34 -27.50 -4.00
C LEU A 525 -20.49 -29.03 -3.99
N ALA A 526 -20.02 -29.71 -5.03
CA ALA A 526 -20.06 -31.16 -5.08
C ALA A 526 -19.07 -31.75 -4.06
N PRO A 527 -19.53 -32.59 -3.12
CA PRO A 527 -18.68 -33.11 -2.07
C PRO A 527 -17.52 -33.93 -2.63
N ILE A 528 -16.39 -33.91 -1.95
CA ILE A 528 -15.27 -34.79 -2.23
C ILE A 528 -15.53 -36.12 -1.53
N ARG A 529 -15.66 -37.18 -2.33
CA ARG A 529 -15.71 -38.55 -1.85
C ARG A 529 -14.30 -39.06 -1.61
N ILE A 530 -14.00 -39.35 -0.35
CA ILE A 530 -12.84 -40.11 0.08
C ILE A 530 -13.28 -41.56 0.27
N LYS A 531 -12.80 -42.46 -0.58
CA LYS A 531 -13.22 -43.87 -0.56
C LYS A 531 -12.74 -44.60 0.70
N ALA A 532 -13.54 -45.54 1.18
CA ALA A 532 -13.18 -46.43 2.28
C ALA A 532 -11.76 -47.03 2.12
N GLY A 533 -10.98 -46.99 3.20
CA GLY A 533 -9.60 -47.44 3.27
C GLY A 533 -8.55 -46.36 3.00
N GLN A 534 -8.93 -45.16 2.56
CA GLN A 534 -8.03 -44.00 2.47
C GLN A 534 -8.04 -43.22 3.79
N PHE A 535 -6.87 -42.76 4.26
CA PHE A 535 -6.71 -41.95 5.49
C PHE A 535 -7.38 -42.51 6.74
N GLY A 536 -7.59 -43.83 6.80
CA GLY A 536 -8.27 -44.48 7.93
C GLY A 536 -9.81 -44.50 7.84
N ALA A 537 -10.41 -43.99 6.75
CA ALA A 537 -11.85 -44.01 6.55
C ALA A 537 -12.39 -45.45 6.50
N GLU A 538 -13.30 -45.81 7.40
CA GLU A 538 -13.95 -47.13 7.46
C GLU A 538 -15.06 -47.29 6.41
N ARG A 539 -15.61 -46.17 5.93
CA ARG A 539 -16.56 -46.08 4.82
C ARG A 539 -16.19 -44.93 3.90
N ASP A 540 -16.90 -44.82 2.78
CA ASP A 540 -16.81 -43.63 1.95
C ASP A 540 -17.24 -42.40 2.79
N LEU A 541 -16.33 -41.44 2.90
CA LEU A 541 -16.51 -40.18 3.60
C LEU A 541 -16.74 -39.08 2.56
N LEU A 542 -17.73 -38.23 2.81
CA LEU A 542 -18.03 -37.06 1.99
C LEU A 542 -17.79 -35.80 2.83
N VAL A 543 -17.03 -34.88 2.26
CA VAL A 543 -16.67 -33.61 2.88
C VAL A 543 -16.76 -32.49 1.86
N SER A 544 -16.85 -31.23 2.29
CA SER A 544 -16.70 -30.10 1.37
C SER A 544 -15.31 -30.13 0.74
N PRO A 545 -15.12 -29.53 -0.45
CA PRO A 545 -13.82 -29.51 -1.11
C PRO A 545 -12.68 -28.96 -0.26
N GLN A 546 -12.91 -27.89 0.49
CA GLN A 546 -11.88 -27.27 1.33
C GLN A 546 -11.69 -27.90 2.71
N HIS A 547 -12.48 -28.92 3.05
CA HIS A 547 -12.36 -29.59 4.35
C HIS A 547 -10.99 -30.26 4.50
N ARG A 548 -10.25 -29.95 5.57
CA ARG A 548 -8.90 -30.48 5.72
C ARG A 548 -8.87 -31.85 6.40
N MET A 549 -8.11 -32.75 5.80
CA MET A 549 -7.89 -34.12 6.27
C MET A 549 -6.47 -34.25 6.80
N LEU A 550 -6.29 -35.03 7.87
CA LEU A 550 -4.97 -35.27 8.43
C LEU A 550 -4.16 -36.20 7.52
N PHE A 551 -3.07 -35.67 6.97
CA PHE A 551 -2.04 -36.45 6.30
C PHE A 551 -0.94 -36.82 7.29
N SER A 552 -0.54 -38.09 7.31
CA SER A 552 0.58 -38.57 8.13
C SER A 552 1.50 -39.47 7.29
N GLY A 553 2.81 -39.22 7.34
CA GLY A 553 3.77 -39.99 6.56
C GLY A 553 5.18 -39.39 6.57
N SER A 554 6.17 -40.18 6.17
CA SER A 554 7.57 -39.74 6.14
C SER A 554 7.82 -38.56 5.20
N GLN A 555 6.96 -38.34 4.20
CA GLN A 555 7.03 -37.18 3.32
C GLN A 555 6.69 -35.87 4.04
N ALA A 556 5.72 -35.87 4.96
CA ALA A 556 5.40 -34.69 5.74
C ALA A 556 6.61 -34.23 6.57
N SER A 557 7.31 -35.18 7.19
CA SER A 557 8.49 -34.85 8.01
C SER A 557 9.69 -34.41 7.19
N LEU A 558 9.81 -34.88 5.95
CA LEU A 558 10.90 -34.48 5.06
C LEU A 558 10.68 -33.11 4.43
N LEU A 559 9.42 -32.75 4.14
CA LEU A 559 9.09 -31.52 3.43
C LEU A 559 8.81 -30.35 4.39
N PHE A 560 8.11 -30.59 5.50
CA PHE A 560 7.61 -29.54 6.40
C PHE A 560 8.21 -29.61 7.80
N GLY A 561 9.10 -30.56 8.07
CA GLY A 561 9.61 -30.81 9.42
C GLY A 561 8.60 -31.43 10.39
N GLU A 562 7.34 -31.60 9.98
CA GLU A 562 6.23 -32.08 10.81
C GLU A 562 5.85 -33.54 10.53
N SER A 563 5.41 -34.27 11.55
CA SER A 563 5.00 -35.68 11.38
C SER A 563 3.58 -35.85 10.80
N GLU A 564 2.76 -34.82 10.93
CA GLU A 564 1.37 -34.76 10.51
C GLU A 564 1.07 -33.34 10.01
N VAL A 565 0.34 -33.24 8.90
CA VAL A 565 -0.08 -31.97 8.30
C VAL A 565 -1.54 -32.08 7.86
N LEU A 566 -2.26 -30.96 7.83
CA LEU A 566 -3.62 -30.87 7.31
C LEU A 566 -3.59 -30.53 5.82
N VAL A 567 -4.39 -31.22 5.02
CA VAL A 567 -4.46 -31.02 3.56
C VAL A 567 -5.93 -30.98 3.14
N SER A 568 -6.33 -29.95 2.39
CA SER A 568 -7.70 -29.80 1.87
C SER A 568 -8.10 -30.97 0.96
N ALA A 569 -9.32 -31.47 1.09
CA ALA A 569 -9.81 -32.64 0.36
C ALA A 569 -9.74 -32.46 -1.18
N VAL A 570 -9.92 -31.23 -1.68
CA VAL A 570 -9.81 -30.89 -3.10
C VAL A 570 -8.39 -31.03 -3.64
N HIS A 571 -7.38 -30.72 -2.82
CA HIS A 571 -5.97 -30.90 -3.18
C HIS A 571 -5.55 -32.37 -3.19
N MET A 572 -6.40 -33.28 -2.69
CA MET A 572 -6.15 -34.73 -2.70
C MET A 572 -6.78 -35.48 -3.89
N LEU A 573 -7.45 -34.77 -4.82
CA LEU A 573 -8.13 -35.39 -5.95
C LEU A 573 -7.17 -36.25 -6.79
N ASN A 574 -7.59 -37.47 -7.11
CA ASN A 574 -6.78 -38.44 -7.87
C ASN A 574 -7.59 -39.28 -8.87
N ASP A 575 -8.83 -38.87 -9.13
CA ASP A 575 -9.81 -39.49 -10.03
C ASP A 575 -10.08 -40.99 -9.83
N ARG A 576 -9.63 -41.55 -8.70
CA ARG A 576 -9.78 -42.97 -8.37
C ARG A 576 -10.37 -43.17 -6.98
N SER A 577 -9.57 -42.99 -5.95
CA SER A 577 -9.97 -43.21 -4.56
C SER A 577 -10.50 -41.94 -3.92
N ILE A 578 -10.12 -40.77 -4.44
CA ILE A 578 -10.58 -39.46 -3.96
C ILE A 578 -11.07 -38.71 -5.18
N ARG A 579 -12.38 -38.44 -5.22
CA ARG A 579 -13.04 -37.86 -6.39
C ARG A 579 -14.21 -36.99 -5.99
N ARG A 580 -14.51 -36.00 -6.82
CA ARG A 580 -15.68 -35.16 -6.66
C ARG A 580 -16.96 -35.95 -7.00
N GLU A 581 -18.01 -35.79 -6.20
CA GLU A 581 -19.28 -36.51 -6.38
C GLU A 581 -20.44 -35.55 -6.69
N PRO A 582 -20.64 -35.21 -7.99
CA PRO A 582 -21.73 -34.34 -8.39
C PRO A 582 -23.07 -35.10 -8.47
N GLY A 583 -24.17 -34.39 -8.19
CA GLY A 583 -25.55 -34.83 -8.40
C GLY A 583 -26.42 -34.80 -7.13
N GLY A 584 -27.62 -34.26 -7.26
CA GLY A 584 -28.58 -34.13 -6.14
C GLY A 584 -28.31 -32.91 -5.28
N THR A 585 -28.68 -32.99 -4.00
CA THR A 585 -28.41 -31.97 -2.97
C THR A 585 -27.61 -32.60 -1.84
N VAL A 586 -26.71 -31.84 -1.23
CA VAL A 586 -25.88 -32.24 -0.11
C VAL A 586 -26.16 -31.30 1.07
N THR A 587 -26.33 -31.87 2.25
CA THR A 587 -26.40 -31.09 3.49
C THR A 587 -25.01 -31.07 4.11
N TYR A 588 -24.51 -29.89 4.41
CA TYR A 588 -23.24 -29.60 5.05
C TYR A 588 -23.43 -29.27 6.55
N VAL A 589 -22.47 -29.58 7.43
CA VAL A 589 -22.56 -29.53 8.90
C VAL A 589 -21.21 -29.10 9.50
N HIS A 590 -21.20 -28.21 10.48
CA HIS A 590 -20.00 -27.73 11.19
C HIS A 590 -20.03 -28.16 12.65
N VAL A 591 -18.85 -28.40 13.26
CA VAL A 591 -18.74 -28.75 14.67
C VAL A 591 -17.52 -28.09 15.30
N LEU A 592 -17.72 -27.40 16.43
CA LEU A 592 -16.70 -26.64 17.16
C LEU A 592 -16.46 -27.24 18.55
N PHE A 593 -15.21 -27.19 19.02
CA PHE A 593 -14.76 -27.64 20.34
C PHE A 593 -14.14 -26.50 21.16
N GLY A 594 -13.64 -26.82 22.36
CA GLY A 594 -12.91 -25.89 23.23
C GLY A 594 -11.49 -25.54 22.77
N GLN A 595 -11.08 -25.97 21.58
CA GLN A 595 -9.87 -25.61 20.84
C GLN A 595 -9.96 -26.30 19.46
N HIS A 596 -9.03 -26.03 18.54
CA HIS A 596 -8.96 -26.79 17.28
C HIS A 596 -8.61 -28.25 17.60
N GLU A 597 -9.53 -29.17 17.28
CA GLU A 597 -9.35 -30.60 17.54
C GLU A 597 -9.30 -31.39 16.23
N ILE A 598 -8.40 -32.36 16.15
CA ILE A 598 -8.50 -33.40 15.13
C ILE A 598 -9.50 -34.45 15.60
N ILE A 599 -10.61 -34.58 14.88
CA ILE A 599 -11.68 -35.54 15.18
C ILE A 599 -11.68 -36.71 14.21
N TYR A 600 -12.41 -37.78 14.57
CA TYR A 600 -12.55 -38.95 13.70
C TYR A 600 -13.90 -38.97 13.01
N ALA A 601 -13.91 -38.59 11.73
CA ALA A 601 -15.04 -38.66 10.83
C ALA A 601 -14.98 -39.96 10.00
N GLU A 602 -15.93 -40.87 10.25
CA GLU A 602 -15.93 -42.21 9.66
C GLU A 602 -14.63 -43.00 9.88
N GLY A 603 -13.93 -42.71 10.98
CA GLY A 603 -12.63 -43.30 11.30
C GLY A 603 -11.42 -42.59 10.69
N ALA A 604 -11.63 -41.70 9.70
CA ALA A 604 -10.58 -40.83 9.20
C ALA A 604 -10.36 -39.62 10.11
N ALA A 605 -9.11 -39.24 10.31
CA ALA A 605 -8.76 -38.06 11.08
C ALA A 605 -8.93 -36.80 10.20
N SER A 606 -9.72 -35.83 10.67
CA SER A 606 -10.01 -34.57 9.99
C SER A 606 -10.12 -33.43 10.99
N GLU A 607 -10.04 -32.19 10.51
CA GLU A 607 -10.18 -31.01 11.36
C GLU A 607 -11.60 -30.87 11.94
N SER A 608 -11.72 -30.26 13.11
CA SER A 608 -12.95 -29.60 13.56
C SER A 608 -12.99 -28.17 13.01
N PHE A 609 -14.15 -27.51 13.11
CA PHE A 609 -14.20 -26.07 12.86
C PHE A 609 -13.25 -25.35 13.83
N HIS A 610 -12.49 -24.39 13.33
CA HIS A 610 -11.51 -23.62 14.08
C HIS A 610 -11.68 -22.13 13.75
N PRO A 611 -12.15 -21.32 14.71
CA PRO A 611 -12.19 -19.87 14.57
C PRO A 611 -10.81 -19.28 14.87
N GLY A 612 -10.39 -18.26 14.12
CA GLY A 612 -9.17 -17.49 14.36
C GLY A 612 -9.23 -16.64 15.65
N VAL A 613 -8.11 -16.05 16.09
CA VAL A 613 -8.09 -15.13 17.24
C VAL A 613 -8.82 -13.82 16.96
N GLN A 614 -8.82 -13.38 15.69
CA GLN A 614 -9.59 -12.23 15.21
C GLN A 614 -11.11 -12.41 15.40
N ALA A 615 -11.61 -13.65 15.31
CA ALA A 615 -13.01 -13.99 15.56
C ALA A 615 -13.43 -13.94 17.04
N VAL A 616 -12.47 -13.87 17.98
CA VAL A 616 -12.70 -13.89 19.44
C VAL A 616 -12.73 -12.49 20.03
N SER A 617 -11.88 -11.59 19.52
CA SER A 617 -11.82 -10.18 19.95
C SER A 617 -13.13 -9.45 19.64
N ALA A 618 -13.77 -9.78 18.51
CA ALA A 618 -15.01 -9.18 18.03
C ALA A 618 -16.32 -9.75 18.60
N LEU A 619 -16.26 -10.62 19.63
CA LEU A 619 -17.45 -11.13 20.33
C LEU A 619 -17.84 -10.19 21.48
N GLU A 620 -19.13 -9.94 21.74
CA GLU A 620 -19.56 -9.16 22.93
C GLU A 620 -19.02 -9.70 24.26
N GLU A 621 -18.70 -8.80 25.20
CA GLU A 621 -18.06 -9.09 26.51
C GLU A 621 -18.65 -10.29 27.29
N PRO A 622 -19.98 -10.52 27.34
CA PRO A 622 -20.57 -11.68 28.04
C PRO A 622 -20.31 -13.03 27.33
N VAL A 623 -20.31 -13.03 26.00
CA VAL A 623 -20.06 -14.20 25.14
C VAL A 623 -18.56 -14.50 25.09
N ARG A 624 -17.75 -13.45 25.01
CA ARG A 624 -16.30 -13.48 25.14
C ARG A 624 -15.86 -14.07 26.47
N GLU A 625 -16.48 -13.68 27.59
CA GLU A 625 -16.21 -14.26 28.91
C GLU A 625 -16.66 -15.73 29.04
N GLU A 626 -17.76 -16.14 28.37
CA GLU A 626 -18.14 -17.56 28.27
C GLU A 626 -17.10 -18.35 27.46
N LEU A 627 -16.62 -17.79 26.35
CA LEU A 627 -15.60 -18.38 25.50
C LEU A 627 -14.24 -18.46 26.21
N PHE A 628 -13.83 -17.43 26.96
CA PHE A 628 -12.64 -17.41 27.81
C PHE A 628 -12.73 -18.37 29.01
N CYS A 629 -13.94 -18.68 29.48
CA CYS A 629 -14.17 -19.71 30.49
C CYS A 629 -14.01 -21.13 29.89
N ILE A 630 -14.20 -21.26 28.58
CA ILE A 630 -14.09 -22.51 27.82
C ILE A 630 -12.68 -22.72 27.27
N MET A 631 -11.99 -21.64 26.87
CA MET A 631 -10.64 -21.60 26.29
C MET A 631 -9.80 -20.51 27.01
N PRO A 632 -9.21 -20.82 28.17
CA PRO A 632 -8.51 -19.82 28.99
C PRO A 632 -7.29 -19.18 28.31
N ASP A 633 -6.70 -19.88 27.34
CA ASP A 633 -5.47 -19.50 26.66
C ASP A 633 -5.67 -18.40 25.59
N LEU A 634 -6.92 -18.10 25.22
CA LEU A 634 -7.31 -16.98 24.33
C LEU A 634 -7.16 -15.59 24.98
N ARG A 635 -6.88 -15.50 26.29
CA ARG A 635 -6.79 -14.22 27.02
C ARG A 635 -5.46 -13.47 26.85
N TRP A 636 -4.42 -14.09 26.27
CA TRP A 636 -3.03 -13.64 26.46
C TRP A 636 -2.10 -13.74 25.24
N HIS A 637 -2.62 -13.98 24.02
CA HIS A 637 -1.76 -14.08 22.83
C HIS A 637 -2.03 -12.95 21.84
N SER A 638 -1.10 -12.01 21.79
CA SER A 638 -0.80 -11.11 20.68
C SER A 638 -0.23 -11.91 19.50
N GLY A 639 -0.89 -11.92 18.34
CA GLY A 639 -0.28 -12.31 17.06
C GLY A 639 -0.25 -13.80 16.66
N GLU A 640 -0.80 -14.73 17.44
CA GLU A 640 -0.97 -16.13 16.96
C GLU A 640 -2.41 -16.60 17.21
N GLY A 641 -3.21 -16.61 16.14
CA GLY A 641 -4.44 -17.40 16.04
C GLY A 641 -4.26 -18.75 16.71
N GLY A 642 -5.08 -19.06 17.73
CA GLY A 642 -4.89 -20.22 18.59
C GLY A 642 -4.51 -21.43 17.74
N ARG A 643 -3.27 -21.91 17.88
CA ARG A 643 -2.61 -22.73 16.85
C ARG A 643 -3.52 -23.78 16.25
N THR A 644 -3.58 -23.83 14.92
CA THR A 644 -4.21 -24.96 14.23
C THR A 644 -3.63 -26.26 14.79
N ALA A 645 -4.47 -27.30 14.93
CA ALA A 645 -4.02 -28.53 15.57
C ALA A 645 -2.77 -29.12 14.88
N ARG A 646 -2.60 -28.86 13.58
CA ARG A 646 -1.39 -29.14 12.79
C ARG A 646 -1.23 -28.08 11.69
N LEU A 647 -0.01 -27.95 11.14
CA LEU A 647 0.31 -27.13 9.97
C LEU A 647 -0.61 -27.49 8.78
N CYS A 648 -1.15 -26.47 8.11
CA CYS A 648 -2.03 -26.62 6.95
C CYS A 648 -1.23 -26.40 5.67
N ALA A 649 -1.22 -27.40 4.78
CA ALA A 649 -0.43 -27.35 3.56
C ALA A 649 -1.18 -26.61 2.44
N SER A 650 -0.47 -25.72 1.74
CA SER A 650 -0.96 -25.04 0.54
C SER A 650 -1.20 -26.00 -0.63
N ARG A 651 -1.80 -25.53 -1.72
CA ARG A 651 -2.02 -26.35 -2.93
C ARG A 651 -0.73 -26.93 -3.49
N CYS A 652 0.31 -26.11 -3.59
CA CYS A 652 1.62 -26.49 -4.12
C CYS A 652 2.30 -27.52 -3.20
N GLU A 653 2.19 -27.33 -1.89
CA GLU A 653 2.72 -28.24 -0.88
C GLU A 653 2.01 -29.59 -0.86
N ALA A 654 0.68 -29.59 -0.99
CA ALA A 654 -0.14 -30.79 -1.10
C ALA A 654 0.23 -31.63 -2.35
N ALA A 655 0.57 -30.98 -3.45
CA ALA A 655 1.02 -31.67 -4.68
C ALA A 655 2.36 -32.41 -4.48
N LEU A 656 3.25 -31.91 -3.60
CA LEU A 656 4.50 -32.59 -3.23
C LEU A 656 4.27 -33.81 -2.34
N LEU A 657 3.24 -33.76 -1.48
CA LEU A 657 2.84 -34.86 -0.60
C LEU A 657 2.18 -36.00 -1.38
N LEU A 658 1.38 -35.67 -2.40
CA LEU A 658 0.55 -36.59 -3.16
C LEU A 658 0.93 -36.57 -4.66
N PRO A 659 2.15 -37.01 -5.03
CA PRO A 659 2.61 -36.93 -6.42
C PRO A 659 1.70 -37.75 -7.35
N PRO A 660 1.45 -37.26 -8.58
CA PRO A 660 0.61 -37.96 -9.54
C PRO A 660 1.18 -39.35 -9.87
N SER A 661 0.29 -40.30 -10.13
CA SER A 661 0.66 -41.68 -10.43
C SER A 661 1.54 -41.75 -11.68
N PRO A 662 2.56 -42.63 -11.72
CA PRO A 662 3.47 -42.80 -12.87
C PRO A 662 2.83 -43.38 -14.14
N LEU A 663 1.50 -43.32 -14.27
CA LEU A 663 0.74 -43.70 -15.46
C LEU A 663 0.16 -42.50 -16.21
N ASP A 664 0.34 -41.28 -15.68
CA ASP A 664 -0.14 -40.02 -16.27
C ASP A 664 1.02 -39.15 -16.84
N GLN A 665 2.13 -39.79 -17.25
CA GLN A 665 3.17 -39.18 -18.10
C GLN A 665 3.15 -39.72 -19.52
#